data_AF-A0A833TES8-F1
#
_entry.id   AF-A0A833TES8-F1
#
_cell.length_a   1.000
_cell.length_b   1.000
_cell.length_c   1.000
_cell.angle_alpha   90.00
_cell.angle_beta   90.00
_cell.angle_gamma   90.00
#
_symmetry.space_group_name_H-M   'P 1'
#
loop_
_entity.id
_entity.type
_entity.pdbx_description
1 polymer ?
#
loop_
_entity_poly.entity_id
_entity_poly.type
_entity_poly.pdbx_seq_one_letter_code
_entity_poly.pdbx_strand_id
1 'polypeptide(L)'
;MPLCYMCGQHSSMSSKLVALFLLILLYLALKCHCSTPQSRVQAGYYYMDVGNLISDINSKLFTHLICAFTYVNSSTYHLSINSSTEQQFSTFALTVKIKNPSVTTLLSIWVGREHLPNFFSMINQSSYRNSFVQSSIETARLYGFQGLDLRGVVPTGTSSEMANFGTLLDEWRVAVNSEAKNSSNPELLLVMAGNRLPALGSVIYPIDSMRRNLDWVHVKAYDYYLPGRDRVTYFHAALFGPSNMANTDNGINEWKRRGFLPSKLVLGLPFHGYAWTLLSPQKNPVGAASTGLAVTTDGSVSYNYFKWFIRNYAHEAVSGYNATAVVNYWTFGLIWINYDDVEAIRAKVSYVKQKGLLGYNIFQVRNDDNWVLSKAAAKELDDENQNQKGRLLVIVLVSSSATIVLLLGSVWVMCYLRKRKVKSTGIVLKARKGQEAKVNGIATTGNLNTNVPDLEAYSYADIEMATNKFSFENKLGEGGYGPVYKGVLANKQEIAVKKLSKASTQGFEEFKNEVTLTAKLQHVNLVRVLGFCIEMDEQMLIYEYMPNKSLDFYLFDSDRRFLLDWKKSVHIIEGITQGLLYLQEYSRFTIIHRDLKASNILLDNEMKPKISDFGMAKIFNKDEQEANTGRIMGTYGYVSPEYVKKGLYSTKSDVYSFGVLILQIISGKKNACFYGLNENLILLEYAYDLWKSGKGMEFMDPSLDDTVSSCKLIRCLQIGLLCVQENATDRPSILEVFSMLKSESAALKIPKIPAFSTKENGDEGTKPQFQLENCSINDTTLSQMVAR
;
A
#
# COMPACT_ATOMS: atom_id res chain seq x y z
N MET A 1 -71.58 -26.33 -56.75
CA MET A 1 -70.94 -27.52 -56.14
C MET A 1 -69.43 -27.41 -56.32
N PRO A 2 -68.61 -27.81 -55.34
CA PRO A 2 -67.62 -26.90 -54.75
C PRO A 2 -66.16 -27.31 -54.97
N LEU A 3 -65.26 -26.35 -54.74
CA LEU A 3 -63.84 -26.43 -54.31
C LEU A 3 -62.90 -25.55 -55.15
N CYS A 4 -62.92 -24.24 -54.89
CA CYS A 4 -61.73 -23.40 -55.08
C CYS A 4 -61.82 -22.12 -54.22
N TYR A 5 -61.99 -22.29 -52.91
CA TYR A 5 -61.99 -21.20 -51.92
C TYR A 5 -61.17 -21.62 -50.69
N MET A 6 -59.87 -21.91 -50.83
CA MET A 6 -59.02 -22.25 -49.66
C MET A 6 -57.51 -22.04 -49.87
N CYS A 7 -57.08 -21.21 -50.84
CA CYS A 7 -55.64 -20.96 -51.06
C CYS A 7 -55.16 -19.53 -50.71
N GLY A 8 -56.06 -18.63 -50.30
CA GLY A 8 -55.73 -17.22 -49.96
C GLY A 8 -55.57 -16.90 -48.47
N GLN A 9 -55.96 -17.81 -47.57
CA GLN A 9 -55.99 -17.51 -46.11
C GLN A 9 -54.75 -17.97 -45.34
N HIS A 10 -53.97 -18.92 -45.85
CA HIS A 10 -52.80 -19.45 -45.11
C HIS A 10 -51.55 -18.55 -45.20
N SER A 11 -51.34 -17.77 -46.27
CA SER A 11 -50.20 -16.83 -46.33
C SER A 11 -50.46 -15.54 -45.53
N SER A 12 -51.72 -15.13 -45.38
CA SER A 12 -52.11 -13.96 -44.58
C SER A 12 -51.95 -14.18 -43.07
N MET A 13 -52.26 -15.39 -42.56
CA MET A 13 -52.08 -15.68 -41.14
C MET A 13 -50.61 -15.74 -40.74
N SER A 14 -49.74 -16.33 -41.58
CA SER A 14 -48.30 -16.42 -41.30
C SER A 14 -47.63 -15.05 -41.27
N SER A 15 -47.94 -14.16 -42.21
CA SER A 15 -47.36 -12.81 -42.20
C SER A 15 -47.87 -11.96 -41.03
N LYS A 16 -49.14 -12.14 -40.63
CA LYS A 16 -49.72 -11.48 -39.45
C LYS A 16 -49.12 -11.97 -38.14
N LEU A 17 -48.82 -13.27 -38.01
CA LEU A 17 -48.14 -13.83 -36.84
C LEU A 17 -46.69 -13.36 -36.73
N VAL A 18 -45.97 -13.27 -37.86
CA VAL A 18 -44.61 -12.72 -37.88
C VAL A 18 -44.63 -11.22 -37.55
N ALA A 19 -45.58 -10.46 -38.10
CA ALA A 19 -45.74 -9.04 -37.78
C ALA A 19 -46.12 -8.82 -36.31
N LEU A 20 -47.00 -9.65 -35.75
CA LEU A 20 -47.38 -9.60 -34.33
C LEU A 20 -46.20 -9.96 -33.43
N PHE A 21 -45.39 -10.95 -33.81
CA PHE A 21 -44.19 -11.32 -33.07
C PHE A 21 -43.11 -10.23 -33.13
N LEU A 22 -42.93 -9.59 -34.29
CA LEU A 22 -42.05 -8.44 -34.46
C LEU A 22 -42.56 -7.23 -33.66
N LEU A 23 -43.86 -6.99 -33.60
CA LEU A 23 -44.48 -5.94 -32.77
C LEU A 23 -44.34 -6.22 -31.28
N ILE A 24 -44.44 -7.48 -30.84
CA ILE A 24 -44.17 -7.88 -29.45
C ILE A 24 -42.69 -7.69 -29.11
N LEU A 25 -41.78 -8.04 -30.02
CA LEU A 25 -40.34 -7.78 -29.87
C LEU A 25 -40.04 -6.28 -29.85
N LEU A 26 -40.71 -5.48 -30.69
CA LEU A 26 -40.56 -4.02 -30.70
C LEU A 26 -41.14 -3.40 -29.42
N TYR A 27 -42.28 -3.89 -28.93
CA TYR A 27 -42.90 -3.46 -27.68
C TYR A 27 -42.07 -3.84 -26.45
N LEU A 28 -41.46 -5.04 -26.45
CA LEU A 28 -40.49 -5.46 -25.43
C LEU A 28 -39.20 -4.64 -25.52
N ALA A 29 -38.73 -4.30 -26.72
CA ALA A 29 -37.57 -3.43 -26.93
C ALA A 29 -37.85 -1.98 -26.50
N LEU A 30 -39.06 -1.45 -26.73
CA LEU A 30 -39.48 -0.13 -26.25
C LEU A 30 -39.71 -0.10 -24.73
N LYS A 31 -40.21 -1.17 -24.11
CA LYS A 31 -40.23 -1.31 -22.63
C LYS A 31 -38.84 -1.57 -22.04
N CYS A 32 -37.88 -2.00 -22.84
CA CYS A 32 -36.45 -2.02 -22.54
C CYS A 32 -35.74 -0.71 -22.88
N HIS A 33 -36.45 0.43 -22.94
CA HIS A 33 -35.83 1.69 -22.55
C HIS A 33 -35.48 1.59 -21.06
N CYS A 34 -34.27 1.09 -20.82
CA CYS A 34 -33.59 1.26 -19.55
C CYS A 34 -33.72 2.73 -19.15
N SER A 35 -34.34 2.98 -18.00
CA SER A 35 -33.90 4.06 -17.13
C SER A 35 -32.37 4.05 -17.19
N THR A 36 -31.76 5.13 -17.68
CA THR A 36 -30.30 5.26 -17.67
C THR A 36 -29.82 4.86 -16.28
N PRO A 37 -29.06 3.75 -16.14
CA PRO A 37 -28.65 3.31 -14.82
C PRO A 37 -27.89 4.48 -14.19
N GLN A 38 -28.39 4.98 -13.07
CA GLN A 38 -27.69 6.00 -12.29
C GLN A 38 -26.29 5.44 -12.06
N SER A 39 -25.27 6.11 -12.61
CA SER A 39 -23.88 5.63 -12.53
C SER A 39 -23.52 5.51 -11.06
N ARG A 40 -23.21 4.30 -10.60
CA ARG A 40 -22.87 4.05 -9.19
C ARG A 40 -21.70 4.93 -8.77
N VAL A 41 -21.76 5.43 -7.53
CA VAL A 41 -20.69 6.28 -6.99
C VAL A 41 -19.54 5.42 -6.49
N GLN A 42 -18.37 5.60 -7.08
CA GLN A 42 -17.09 5.06 -6.63
C GLN A 42 -16.23 6.28 -6.30
N ALA A 43 -16.39 6.81 -5.10
CA ALA A 43 -15.75 8.05 -4.66
C ALA A 43 -14.50 7.77 -3.81
N GLY A 44 -13.57 8.72 -3.78
CA GLY A 44 -12.41 8.65 -2.91
C GLY A 44 -11.90 10.02 -2.52
N TYR A 45 -11.59 10.19 -1.24
CA TYR A 45 -10.91 11.37 -0.72
C TYR A 45 -9.42 11.35 -1.04
N TYR A 46 -8.91 12.50 -1.46
CA TYR A 46 -7.48 12.80 -1.55
C TYR A 46 -7.17 14.02 -0.69
N TYR A 47 -6.47 13.80 0.41
CA TYR A 47 -5.97 14.88 1.26
C TYR A 47 -4.70 15.50 0.66
N MET A 48 -4.67 16.81 0.56
CA MET A 48 -3.53 17.55 0.04
C MET A 48 -2.47 17.74 1.12
N ASP A 49 -1.25 17.27 0.85
CA ASP A 49 -0.10 17.42 1.75
C ASP A 49 1.21 17.53 0.95
N VAL A 50 2.19 18.23 1.53
CA VAL A 50 3.48 18.55 0.92
C VAL A 50 4.27 17.25 0.69
N GLY A 51 4.61 16.96 -0.58
CA GLY A 51 5.35 15.74 -0.96
C GLY A 51 4.55 14.69 -1.74
N ASN A 52 3.23 14.88 -1.93
CA ASN A 52 2.39 13.93 -2.65
C ASN A 52 2.09 14.36 -4.10
N LEU A 53 2.38 13.50 -5.08
CA LEU A 53 2.14 13.77 -6.50
C LEU A 53 0.72 13.35 -6.94
N ILE A 54 -0.15 14.32 -7.25
CA ILE A 54 -1.53 14.03 -7.74
C ILE A 54 -1.53 13.06 -8.94
N SER A 55 -0.46 13.06 -9.74
CA SER A 55 -0.27 12.18 -10.89
C SER A 55 -0.22 10.69 -10.53
N ASP A 56 0.06 10.29 -9.28
CA ASP A 56 0.07 8.87 -8.90
C ASP A 56 -1.32 8.26 -8.86
N ILE A 57 -2.37 9.08 -8.63
CA ILE A 57 -3.74 8.62 -8.44
C ILE A 57 -4.17 7.78 -9.65
N ASN A 58 -4.64 6.56 -9.40
CA ASN A 58 -5.26 5.74 -10.44
C ASN A 58 -6.74 6.11 -10.60
N SER A 59 -7.01 7.26 -11.20
CA SER A 59 -8.37 7.81 -11.35
C SER A 59 -9.32 6.93 -12.16
N LYS A 60 -8.84 5.91 -12.88
CA LYS A 60 -9.67 4.92 -13.58
C LYS A 60 -10.51 4.05 -12.64
N LEU A 61 -10.13 3.96 -11.37
CA LEU A 61 -10.86 3.17 -10.35
C LEU A 61 -11.99 3.94 -9.68
N PHE A 62 -12.22 5.20 -10.09
CA PHE A 62 -13.14 6.10 -9.42
C PHE A 62 -14.04 6.79 -10.44
N THR A 63 -15.31 6.98 -10.08
CA THR A 63 -16.21 7.89 -10.79
C THR A 63 -16.11 9.31 -10.25
N HIS A 64 -15.78 9.46 -8.97
CA HIS A 64 -15.65 10.74 -8.30
C HIS A 64 -14.38 10.82 -7.45
N LEU A 65 -13.68 11.94 -7.47
CA LEU A 65 -12.54 12.20 -6.59
C LEU A 65 -12.77 13.50 -5.81
N ILE A 66 -12.62 13.43 -4.49
CA ILE A 66 -12.89 14.53 -3.57
C ILE A 66 -11.55 15.10 -3.07
N CYS A 67 -11.25 16.33 -3.44
CA CYS A 67 -10.03 17.05 -3.07
C CYS A 67 -10.22 17.75 -1.72
N ALA A 68 -9.39 17.42 -0.74
CA ALA A 68 -9.54 17.82 0.66
C ALA A 68 -8.30 18.57 1.18
N PHE A 69 -8.40 19.66 1.95
CA PHE A 69 -9.59 20.45 2.30
C PHE A 69 -9.37 21.94 2.04
N THR A 70 -10.47 22.64 1.77
CA THR A 70 -10.56 24.10 1.91
C THR A 70 -11.21 24.46 3.23
N TYR A 71 -10.99 25.67 3.71
CA TYR A 71 -11.47 26.13 5.02
C TYR A 71 -12.42 27.31 4.86
N VAL A 72 -13.19 27.62 5.90
CA VAL A 72 -14.07 28.79 5.93
C VAL A 72 -13.42 29.87 6.78
N ASN A 73 -13.15 31.03 6.20
CA ASN A 73 -12.62 32.17 6.94
C ASN A 73 -13.64 32.64 7.99
N SER A 74 -13.23 32.79 9.24
CA SER A 74 -14.15 33.10 10.36
C SER A 74 -14.71 34.52 10.37
N SER A 75 -14.11 35.43 9.59
CA SER A 75 -14.54 36.84 9.54
C SER A 75 -15.36 37.14 8.30
N THR A 76 -14.98 36.57 7.14
CA THR A 76 -15.67 36.83 5.86
C THR A 76 -16.63 35.73 5.46
N TYR A 77 -16.48 34.53 6.02
CA TYR A 77 -17.16 33.30 5.62
C TYR A 77 -16.90 32.86 4.17
N HIS A 78 -15.87 33.43 3.54
CA HIS A 78 -15.39 32.97 2.24
C HIS A 78 -14.58 31.69 2.40
N LEU A 79 -14.52 30.89 1.34
CA LEU A 79 -13.58 29.78 1.28
C LEU A 79 -12.14 30.29 1.17
N SER A 80 -11.24 29.65 1.90
CA SER A 80 -9.81 29.86 1.81
C SER A 80 -9.07 28.56 1.51
N ILE A 81 -8.03 28.68 0.69
CA ILE A 81 -7.07 27.61 0.40
C ILE A 81 -5.73 28.06 0.96
N ASN A 82 -4.98 27.14 1.58
CA ASN A 82 -3.65 27.45 2.06
C ASN A 82 -2.72 27.70 0.86
N SER A 83 -1.98 28.80 0.88
CA SER A 83 -1.07 29.21 -0.20
C SER A 83 -0.01 28.13 -0.52
N SER A 84 0.40 27.33 0.47
CA SER A 84 1.33 26.22 0.25
C SER A 84 0.77 25.09 -0.63
N THR A 85 -0.56 24.97 -0.72
CA THR A 85 -1.27 23.90 -1.45
C THR A 85 -2.04 24.42 -2.67
N GLU A 86 -2.15 25.73 -2.85
CA GLU A 86 -2.99 26.38 -3.88
C GLU A 86 -2.68 25.89 -5.31
N GLN A 87 -1.39 25.78 -5.65
CA GLN A 87 -0.92 25.22 -6.93
C GLN A 87 -1.42 23.79 -7.16
N GLN A 88 -1.52 22.98 -6.10
CA GLN A 88 -1.99 21.61 -6.20
C GLN A 88 -3.51 21.56 -6.38
N PHE A 89 -4.27 22.43 -5.71
CA PHE A 89 -5.71 22.56 -5.93
C PHE A 89 -6.02 22.97 -7.37
N SER A 90 -5.28 23.92 -7.93
CA SER A 90 -5.50 24.39 -9.31
C SER A 90 -5.18 23.37 -10.39
N THR A 91 -4.28 22.44 -10.11
CA THR A 91 -3.88 21.39 -11.05
C THR A 91 -4.58 20.06 -10.82
N PHE A 92 -5.32 19.89 -9.71
CA PHE A 92 -5.92 18.61 -9.32
C PHE A 92 -6.85 18.05 -10.38
N ALA A 93 -7.87 18.82 -10.78
CA ALA A 93 -8.90 18.37 -11.71
C ALA A 93 -8.30 17.99 -13.08
N LEU A 94 -7.39 18.80 -13.59
CA LEU A 94 -6.68 18.54 -14.85
C LEU A 94 -5.84 17.26 -14.74
N THR A 95 -5.07 17.11 -13.67
CA THR A 95 -4.13 15.99 -13.50
C THR A 95 -4.84 14.64 -13.42
N VAL A 96 -5.91 14.53 -12.64
CA VAL A 96 -6.63 13.25 -12.50
C VAL A 96 -7.39 12.88 -13.78
N LYS A 97 -7.81 13.88 -14.57
CA LYS A 97 -8.49 13.68 -15.85
C LYS A 97 -7.57 13.17 -16.96
N ILE A 98 -6.25 13.33 -16.85
CA ILE A 98 -5.28 12.73 -17.80
C ILE A 98 -5.47 11.20 -17.86
N LYS A 99 -5.67 10.56 -16.70
CA LYS A 99 -5.83 9.10 -16.60
C LYS A 99 -7.29 8.64 -16.78
N ASN A 100 -8.26 9.47 -16.41
CA ASN A 100 -9.69 9.19 -16.56
C ASN A 100 -10.44 10.48 -16.93
N PRO A 101 -10.64 10.78 -18.23
CA PRO A 101 -11.32 12.00 -18.66
C PRO A 101 -12.76 12.13 -18.15
N SER A 102 -13.40 11.03 -17.78
CA SER A 102 -14.78 10.98 -17.29
C SER A 102 -14.91 11.12 -15.76
N VAL A 103 -13.80 11.22 -15.02
CA VAL A 103 -13.86 11.40 -13.57
C VAL A 103 -14.41 12.77 -13.20
N THR A 104 -15.33 12.79 -12.24
CA THR A 104 -15.87 14.03 -11.66
C THR A 104 -15.07 14.42 -10.43
N THR A 105 -14.65 15.68 -10.34
CA THR A 105 -13.91 16.17 -9.17
C THR A 105 -14.75 17.08 -8.28
N LEU A 106 -14.60 16.92 -6.97
CA LEU A 106 -15.29 17.73 -5.98
C LEU A 106 -14.30 18.43 -5.05
N LEU A 107 -14.65 19.64 -4.62
CA LEU A 107 -13.90 20.42 -3.64
C LEU A 107 -14.50 20.19 -2.24
N SER A 108 -13.70 19.72 -1.28
CA SER A 108 -14.16 19.46 0.07
C SER A 108 -13.88 20.60 1.02
N ILE A 109 -14.92 21.06 1.71
CA ILE A 109 -14.92 22.14 2.69
C ILE A 109 -14.88 21.53 4.10
N TRP A 110 -13.86 21.87 4.87
CA TRP A 110 -13.70 21.42 6.25
C TRP A 110 -14.34 22.37 7.24
N VAL A 111 -15.25 21.83 8.05
CA VAL A 111 -15.76 22.47 9.26
C VAL A 111 -15.08 21.85 10.48
N GLY A 112 -15.11 20.52 10.64
CA GLY A 112 -14.48 19.83 11.78
C GLY A 112 -15.00 20.28 13.16
N ARG A 113 -14.56 19.60 14.23
CA ARG A 113 -15.05 19.93 15.59
C ARG A 113 -14.66 21.35 16.03
N GLU A 114 -13.44 21.76 15.71
CA GLU A 114 -12.88 23.04 16.16
C GLU A 114 -13.52 24.26 15.45
N HIS A 115 -14.04 24.10 14.22
CA HIS A 115 -14.70 25.19 13.50
C HIS A 115 -16.23 25.08 13.47
N LEU A 116 -16.84 24.13 14.20
CA LEU A 116 -18.31 24.07 14.36
C LEU A 116 -18.93 25.37 14.91
N PRO A 117 -18.36 26.03 15.94
CA PRO A 117 -18.92 27.30 16.41
C PRO A 117 -18.93 28.38 15.34
N ASN A 118 -17.87 28.45 14.54
CA ASN A 118 -17.78 29.37 13.40
C ASN A 118 -18.83 29.05 12.33
N PHE A 119 -19.03 27.77 12.03
CA PHE A 119 -20.08 27.33 11.11
C PHE A 119 -21.49 27.67 11.62
N PHE A 120 -21.78 27.48 12.91
CA PHE A 120 -23.07 27.85 13.49
C PHE A 120 -23.31 29.36 13.48
N SER A 121 -22.27 30.16 13.72
CA SER A 121 -22.31 31.62 13.54
C SER A 121 -22.64 32.01 12.10
N MET A 122 -21.98 31.36 11.12
CA MET A 122 -22.23 31.58 9.69
C MET A 122 -23.67 31.30 9.30
N ILE A 123 -24.24 30.15 9.72
CA ILE A 123 -25.59 29.77 9.28
C ILE A 123 -26.71 30.58 9.96
N ASN A 124 -26.42 31.25 11.07
CA ASN A 124 -27.43 32.01 11.82
C ASN A 124 -27.81 33.36 11.15
N GLN A 125 -27.04 33.84 10.18
CA GLN A 125 -27.35 35.09 9.47
C GLN A 125 -27.43 34.88 7.95
N SER A 126 -28.47 35.40 7.30
CA SER A 126 -28.67 35.23 5.85
C SER A 126 -27.56 35.85 5.01
N SER A 127 -27.01 37.01 5.42
CA SER A 127 -25.86 37.64 4.76
C SER A 127 -24.63 36.76 4.77
N TYR A 128 -24.33 36.11 5.90
CA TYR A 128 -23.17 35.23 6.05
C TYR A 128 -23.33 33.92 5.29
N ARG A 129 -24.54 33.33 5.30
CA ARG A 129 -24.88 32.20 4.42
C ARG A 129 -24.67 32.54 2.96
N ASN A 130 -25.12 33.71 2.53
CA ASN A 130 -24.92 34.16 1.15
C ASN A 130 -23.43 34.31 0.81
N SER A 131 -22.61 34.92 1.68
CA SER A 131 -21.15 35.01 1.46
C SER A 131 -20.49 33.65 1.30
N PHE A 132 -20.84 32.69 2.17
CA PHE A 132 -20.34 31.31 2.07
C PHE A 132 -20.78 30.64 0.77
N VAL A 133 -22.07 30.72 0.43
CA VAL A 133 -22.64 30.09 -0.76
C VAL A 133 -21.98 30.63 -2.03
N GLN A 134 -21.91 31.96 -2.20
CA GLN A 134 -21.29 32.56 -3.39
C GLN A 134 -19.81 32.19 -3.49
N SER A 135 -19.05 32.38 -2.40
CA SER A 135 -17.62 32.09 -2.39
C SER A 135 -17.32 30.61 -2.67
N SER A 136 -18.17 29.69 -2.21
CA SER A 136 -18.01 28.26 -2.48
C SER A 136 -18.16 27.92 -3.97
N ILE A 137 -19.15 28.51 -4.64
CA ILE A 137 -19.43 28.30 -6.06
C ILE A 137 -18.30 28.92 -6.89
N GLU A 138 -17.92 30.16 -6.59
CA GLU A 138 -16.83 30.86 -7.27
C GLU A 138 -15.51 30.08 -7.16
N THR A 139 -15.16 29.60 -5.96
CA THR A 139 -13.94 28.84 -5.72
C THR A 139 -13.94 27.51 -6.46
N ALA A 140 -15.06 26.76 -6.44
CA ALA A 140 -15.15 25.51 -7.18
C ALA A 140 -14.95 25.73 -8.69
N ARG A 141 -15.58 26.77 -9.26
CA ARG A 141 -15.42 27.11 -10.68
C ARG A 141 -14.01 27.58 -11.02
N LEU A 142 -13.42 28.44 -10.18
CA LEU A 142 -12.05 28.96 -10.36
C LEU A 142 -11.03 27.84 -10.51
N TYR A 143 -11.16 26.77 -9.71
CA TYR A 143 -10.24 25.64 -9.72
C TYR A 143 -10.74 24.44 -10.55
N GLY A 144 -11.80 24.61 -11.34
CA GLY A 144 -12.28 23.60 -12.29
C GLY A 144 -12.93 22.36 -11.65
N PHE A 145 -13.45 22.49 -10.43
CA PHE A 145 -14.23 21.44 -9.77
C PHE A 145 -15.67 21.40 -10.27
N GLN A 146 -16.26 20.21 -10.21
CA GLN A 146 -17.60 19.89 -10.72
C GLN A 146 -18.59 19.63 -9.57
N GLY A 147 -18.14 19.79 -8.32
CA GLY A 147 -19.00 19.70 -7.15
C GLY A 147 -18.33 20.19 -5.88
N LEU A 148 -19.12 20.29 -4.83
CA LEU A 148 -18.79 20.74 -3.50
C LEU A 148 -19.16 19.66 -2.49
N ASP A 149 -18.24 19.36 -1.58
CA ASP A 149 -18.42 18.43 -0.48
C ASP A 149 -18.33 19.17 0.85
N LEU A 150 -19.32 19.04 1.72
CA LEU A 150 -19.27 19.58 3.08
C LEU A 150 -18.86 18.49 4.07
N ARG A 151 -17.75 18.68 4.81
CA ARG A 151 -17.24 17.70 5.75
C ARG A 151 -17.07 18.25 7.17
N GLY A 152 -17.49 17.45 8.15
CA GLY A 152 -17.23 17.71 9.57
C GLY A 152 -18.36 18.40 10.32
N VAL A 153 -19.48 18.70 9.67
CA VAL A 153 -20.71 19.08 10.37
C VAL A 153 -21.28 17.84 11.05
N VAL A 154 -21.69 17.97 12.32
CA VAL A 154 -22.33 16.92 13.13
C VAL A 154 -23.58 17.48 13.81
N PRO A 155 -24.61 16.66 14.10
CA PRO A 155 -25.86 17.15 14.66
C PRO A 155 -25.71 17.34 16.18
N THR A 156 -24.91 18.34 16.59
CA THR A 156 -24.62 18.66 18.00
C THR A 156 -25.04 20.08 18.39
N GLY A 157 -25.55 20.88 17.46
CA GLY A 157 -26.10 22.21 17.73
C GLY A 157 -27.49 22.17 18.34
N THR A 158 -28.09 23.34 18.55
CA THR A 158 -29.50 23.51 18.93
C THR A 158 -30.44 23.13 17.78
N SER A 159 -31.71 22.86 18.08
CA SER A 159 -32.73 22.62 17.05
C SER A 159 -32.86 23.80 16.07
N SER A 160 -32.66 25.03 16.55
CA SER A 160 -32.66 26.24 15.71
C SER A 160 -31.47 26.25 14.74
N GLU A 161 -30.27 25.92 15.20
CA GLU A 161 -29.08 25.82 14.35
C GLU A 161 -29.22 24.71 13.30
N MET A 162 -29.83 23.57 13.65
CA MET A 162 -30.12 22.51 12.66
C MET A 162 -31.17 22.94 11.64
N ALA A 163 -32.16 23.74 12.03
CA ALA A 163 -33.10 24.34 11.10
C ALA A 163 -32.39 25.34 10.16
N ASN A 164 -31.52 26.20 10.69
CA ASN A 164 -30.69 27.12 9.91
C ASN A 164 -29.72 26.40 8.98
N PHE A 165 -29.22 25.22 9.37
CA PHE A 165 -28.44 24.37 8.47
C PHE A 165 -29.30 23.85 7.31
N GLY A 166 -30.56 23.51 7.58
CA GLY A 166 -31.54 23.20 6.52
C GLY A 166 -31.74 24.37 5.56
N THR A 167 -31.90 25.58 6.10
CA THR A 167 -32.02 26.81 5.30
C THR A 167 -30.78 27.06 4.44
N LEU A 168 -29.58 26.87 4.98
CA LEU A 168 -28.33 26.96 4.19
C LEU A 168 -28.37 26.03 2.99
N LEU A 169 -28.77 24.76 3.16
CA LEU A 169 -28.80 23.79 2.06
C LEU A 169 -29.85 24.15 1.00
N ASP A 170 -31.01 24.67 1.41
CA ASP A 170 -32.04 25.15 0.48
C ASP A 170 -31.50 26.35 -0.34
N GLU A 171 -30.86 27.33 0.31
CA GLU A 171 -30.23 28.49 -0.35
C GLU A 171 -29.07 28.07 -1.29
N TRP A 172 -28.23 27.14 -0.84
CA TRP A 172 -27.07 26.67 -1.60
C TRP A 172 -27.49 25.98 -2.90
N ARG A 173 -28.51 25.12 -2.86
CA ARG A 173 -29.05 24.47 -4.06
C ARG A 173 -29.67 25.49 -5.02
N VAL A 174 -30.42 26.46 -4.51
CA VAL A 174 -30.99 27.53 -5.36
C VAL A 174 -29.89 28.33 -6.08
N ALA A 175 -28.81 28.67 -5.36
CA ALA A 175 -27.69 29.40 -5.92
C ALA A 175 -26.94 28.60 -6.99
N VAL A 176 -26.64 27.32 -6.73
CA VAL A 176 -26.02 26.41 -7.70
C VAL A 176 -26.86 26.27 -8.97
N ASN A 177 -28.18 26.09 -8.82
CA ASN A 177 -29.10 25.98 -9.96
C ASN A 177 -29.15 27.27 -10.78
N SER A 178 -29.05 28.41 -10.11
CA SER A 178 -29.07 29.73 -10.75
C SER A 178 -27.77 30.01 -11.48
N GLU A 179 -26.61 29.67 -10.88
CA GLU A 179 -25.31 29.79 -11.55
C GLU A 179 -25.25 28.94 -12.82
N ALA A 180 -25.67 27.68 -12.76
CA ALA A 180 -25.67 26.78 -13.92
C ALA A 180 -26.53 27.31 -15.08
N LYS A 181 -27.71 27.87 -14.76
CA LYS A 181 -28.58 28.50 -15.77
C LYS A 181 -27.94 29.74 -16.41
N ASN A 182 -27.20 30.53 -15.62
CA ASN A 182 -26.61 31.79 -16.08
C ASN A 182 -25.29 31.59 -16.84
N SER A 183 -24.49 30.58 -16.49
CA SER A 183 -23.16 30.34 -17.07
C SER A 183 -23.15 29.30 -18.19
N SER A 184 -24.25 28.58 -18.42
CA SER A 184 -24.31 27.38 -19.29
C SER A 184 -23.37 26.25 -18.86
N ASN A 185 -22.77 26.33 -17.66
CA ASN A 185 -22.01 25.23 -17.08
C ASN A 185 -22.96 24.16 -16.51
N PRO A 186 -22.54 22.88 -16.47
CA PRO A 186 -23.26 21.85 -15.73
C PRO A 186 -23.40 22.22 -14.25
N GLU A 187 -24.56 21.91 -13.66
CA GLU A 187 -24.84 22.11 -12.24
C GLU A 187 -23.76 21.48 -11.36
N LEU A 188 -23.28 22.20 -10.33
CA LEU A 188 -22.34 21.65 -9.36
C LEU A 188 -23.05 20.58 -8.52
N LEU A 189 -22.40 19.44 -8.32
CA LEU A 189 -22.86 18.47 -7.33
C LEU A 189 -22.73 19.06 -5.92
N LEU A 190 -23.73 18.87 -5.06
CA LEU A 190 -23.67 19.17 -3.63
C LEU A 190 -23.76 17.89 -2.83
N VAL A 191 -22.69 17.57 -2.10
CA VAL A 191 -22.58 16.34 -1.32
C VAL A 191 -22.09 16.63 0.08
N MET A 192 -22.22 15.65 0.98
CA MET A 192 -21.81 15.83 2.37
C MET A 192 -21.32 14.54 3.00
N ALA A 193 -20.28 14.65 3.83
CA ALA A 193 -19.92 13.60 4.77
C ALA A 193 -20.89 13.59 5.97
N GLY A 194 -21.79 12.59 5.99
CA GLY A 194 -22.74 12.38 7.08
C GLY A 194 -22.11 11.65 8.26
N ASN A 195 -22.59 11.93 9.47
CA ASN A 195 -22.24 11.13 10.64
C ASN A 195 -22.87 9.72 10.54
N ARG A 196 -22.30 8.72 11.24
CA ARG A 196 -22.85 7.35 11.29
C ARG A 196 -24.34 7.34 11.60
N LEU A 197 -24.73 8.10 12.61
CA LEU A 197 -26.13 8.32 12.97
C LEU A 197 -26.59 9.70 12.49
N PRO A 198 -27.81 9.80 11.93
CA PRO A 198 -28.41 11.09 11.56
C PRO A 198 -28.86 11.93 12.76
N ALA A 199 -28.84 11.35 13.96
CA ALA A 199 -29.27 11.97 15.20
C ALA A 199 -28.30 11.63 16.34
N LEU A 200 -28.02 12.61 17.21
CA LEU A 200 -27.25 12.45 18.43
C LEU A 200 -28.09 13.01 19.59
N GLY A 201 -28.59 12.11 20.45
CA GLY A 201 -29.59 12.49 21.47
C GLY A 201 -30.88 13.00 20.83
N SER A 202 -31.32 14.19 21.21
CA SER A 202 -32.50 14.86 20.66
C SER A 202 -32.21 15.68 19.39
N VAL A 203 -30.94 15.91 19.05
CA VAL A 203 -30.53 16.73 17.91
C VAL A 203 -30.42 15.86 16.67
N ILE A 204 -31.04 16.31 15.58
CA ILE A 204 -31.18 15.56 14.33
C ILE A 204 -30.76 16.48 13.19
N TYR A 205 -30.10 15.91 12.17
CA TYR A 205 -29.91 16.63 10.92
C TYR A 205 -31.23 17.10 10.27
N PRO A 206 -31.22 18.16 9.44
CA PRO A 206 -32.38 18.60 8.68
C PRO A 206 -32.66 17.65 7.50
N ILE A 207 -33.13 16.43 7.79
CA ILE A 207 -33.25 15.30 6.85
C ILE A 207 -34.02 15.68 5.57
N ASP A 208 -35.11 16.43 5.70
CA ASP A 208 -35.91 16.84 4.55
C ASP A 208 -35.17 17.79 3.61
N SER A 209 -34.47 18.78 4.16
CA SER A 209 -33.66 19.69 3.35
C SER A 209 -32.48 18.95 2.71
N MET A 210 -31.76 18.12 3.47
CA MET A 210 -30.68 17.30 2.94
C MET A 210 -31.15 16.41 1.78
N ARG A 211 -32.31 15.76 1.91
CA ARG A 211 -32.86 14.87 0.89
C ARG A 211 -33.21 15.61 -0.41
N ARG A 212 -33.74 16.83 -0.31
CA ARG A 212 -34.05 17.67 -1.48
C ARG A 212 -32.79 18.23 -2.13
N ASN A 213 -31.86 18.72 -1.32
CA ASN A 213 -30.80 19.60 -1.79
C ASN A 213 -29.45 18.93 -2.00
N LEU A 214 -29.18 17.76 -1.43
CA LEU A 214 -27.92 17.03 -1.66
C LEU A 214 -28.11 15.97 -2.73
N ASP A 215 -27.10 15.81 -3.59
CA ASP A 215 -27.04 14.73 -4.56
C ASP A 215 -26.87 13.39 -3.85
N TRP A 216 -25.95 13.34 -2.86
CA TRP A 216 -25.83 12.23 -1.93
C TRP A 216 -25.19 12.64 -0.60
N VAL A 217 -25.29 11.73 0.37
CA VAL A 217 -24.58 11.77 1.65
C VAL A 217 -23.70 10.54 1.74
N HIS A 218 -22.39 10.70 1.89
CA HIS A 218 -21.51 9.59 2.23
C HIS A 218 -21.37 9.47 3.74
N VAL A 219 -21.89 8.37 4.28
CA VAL A 219 -21.93 8.11 5.71
C VAL A 219 -20.55 7.70 6.19
N LYS A 220 -20.01 8.42 7.18
CA LYS A 220 -18.76 8.07 7.88
C LYS A 220 -18.98 6.78 8.69
N ALA A 221 -18.75 5.63 8.04
CA ALA A 221 -18.96 4.31 8.61
C ALA A 221 -17.68 3.69 9.22
N TYR A 222 -16.92 4.53 9.93
CA TYR A 222 -15.66 4.18 10.57
C TYR A 222 -15.36 5.15 11.72
N ASP A 223 -14.27 4.93 12.45
CA ASP A 223 -13.82 5.66 13.65
C ASP A 223 -14.80 5.53 14.83
N TYR A 224 -15.44 4.38 14.96
CA TYR A 224 -16.42 4.12 16.01
C TYR A 224 -15.77 4.05 17.39
N TYR A 225 -14.59 3.45 17.44
CA TYR A 225 -13.78 3.27 18.64
C TYR A 225 -12.33 3.63 18.31
N LEU A 226 -11.69 4.39 19.20
CA LEU A 226 -10.38 5.00 18.96
C LEU A 226 -9.47 4.80 20.18
N PRO A 227 -8.19 4.44 20.01
CA PRO A 227 -7.28 4.16 21.13
C PRO A 227 -6.98 5.36 22.03
N GLY A 228 -7.09 6.59 21.49
CA GLY A 228 -6.96 7.82 22.29
C GLY A 228 -8.18 8.11 23.18
N ARG A 229 -9.33 7.47 22.93
CA ARG A 229 -10.59 7.72 23.65
C ARG A 229 -11.07 6.50 24.44
N ASP A 230 -10.93 5.32 23.85
CA ASP A 230 -11.49 4.06 24.32
C ASP A 230 -10.35 3.17 24.84
N ARG A 231 -10.39 2.84 26.13
CA ARG A 231 -9.42 1.95 26.80
C ARG A 231 -9.70 0.47 26.60
N VAL A 232 -10.65 0.15 25.73
CA VAL A 232 -11.04 -1.21 25.36
C VAL A 232 -10.98 -1.33 23.85
N THR A 233 -10.45 -2.45 23.39
CA THR A 233 -10.31 -2.79 21.98
C THR A 233 -11.67 -3.08 21.35
N TYR A 234 -12.06 -2.28 20.37
CA TYR A 234 -13.28 -2.51 19.58
C TYR A 234 -13.05 -2.13 18.13
N PHE A 235 -13.86 -2.70 17.24
CA PHE A 235 -13.71 -2.49 15.81
C PHE A 235 -14.14 -1.09 15.39
N HIS A 236 -13.22 -0.32 14.82
CA HIS A 236 -13.49 1.05 14.42
C HIS A 236 -14.49 1.15 13.25
N ALA A 237 -14.70 0.07 12.51
CA ALA A 237 -15.48 0.07 11.26
C ALA A 237 -16.42 -1.14 11.11
N ALA A 238 -16.97 -1.66 12.21
CA ALA A 238 -17.86 -2.83 12.17
C ALA A 238 -19.05 -2.62 11.22
N LEU A 239 -19.26 -3.55 10.27
CA LEU A 239 -20.45 -3.54 9.42
C LEU A 239 -21.69 -3.92 10.23
N PHE A 240 -21.57 -5.01 10.98
CA PHE A 240 -22.60 -5.52 11.88
C PHE A 240 -22.06 -5.60 13.31
N GLY A 241 -22.97 -5.60 14.27
CA GLY A 241 -22.64 -5.79 15.67
C GLY A 241 -23.89 -5.83 16.53
N PRO A 242 -23.76 -6.19 17.82
CA PRO A 242 -24.85 -6.10 18.78
C PRO A 242 -25.44 -4.68 18.84
N SER A 243 -26.70 -4.55 19.22
CA SER A 243 -27.42 -3.26 19.23
C SER A 243 -26.82 -2.21 20.17
N ASN A 244 -26.09 -2.65 21.21
CA ASN A 244 -25.37 -1.78 22.15
C ASN A 244 -23.97 -1.35 21.64
N MET A 245 -23.51 -1.88 20.50
CA MET A 245 -22.22 -1.53 19.91
C MET A 245 -22.40 -0.74 18.62
N ALA A 246 -21.50 0.21 18.39
CA ALA A 246 -21.54 1.01 17.17
C ALA A 246 -21.23 0.14 15.94
N ASN A 247 -22.15 0.14 14.98
CA ASN A 247 -22.00 -0.55 13.71
C ASN A 247 -22.68 0.21 12.55
N THR A 248 -22.28 -0.16 11.34
CA THR A 248 -22.70 0.48 10.09
C THR A 248 -24.16 0.19 9.75
N ASP A 249 -24.61 -1.07 9.83
CA ASP A 249 -25.97 -1.47 9.42
C ASP A 249 -27.04 -0.74 10.24
N ASN A 250 -26.82 -0.62 11.56
CA ASN A 250 -27.64 0.20 12.44
C ASN A 250 -27.72 1.66 11.96
N GLY A 251 -26.58 2.27 11.60
CA GLY A 251 -26.53 3.65 11.11
C GLY A 251 -27.32 3.83 9.81
N ILE A 252 -27.08 2.96 8.82
CA ILE A 252 -27.79 3.00 7.53
C ILE A 252 -29.30 2.80 7.72
N ASN A 253 -29.71 1.86 8.57
CA ASN A 253 -31.13 1.63 8.85
C ASN A 253 -31.76 2.83 9.57
N GLU A 254 -31.03 3.53 10.44
CA GLU A 254 -31.52 4.76 11.10
C GLU A 254 -31.70 5.92 10.11
N TRP A 255 -30.77 6.12 9.17
CA TRP A 255 -30.94 7.07 8.06
C TRP A 255 -32.20 6.77 7.24
N LYS A 256 -32.43 5.50 6.90
CA LYS A 256 -33.63 5.05 6.18
C LYS A 256 -34.91 5.24 6.98
N ARG A 257 -34.90 4.88 8.27
CA ARG A 257 -36.05 5.00 9.18
C ARG A 257 -36.52 6.45 9.29
N ARG A 258 -35.60 7.41 9.19
CA ARG A 258 -35.90 8.85 9.18
C ARG A 258 -36.27 9.41 7.80
N GLY A 259 -36.39 8.55 6.78
CA GLY A 259 -36.89 8.93 5.45
C GLY A 259 -35.83 9.34 4.44
N PHE A 260 -34.54 9.13 4.71
CA PHE A 260 -33.48 9.36 3.72
C PHE A 260 -33.43 8.21 2.70
N LEU A 261 -33.17 8.54 1.44
CA LEU A 261 -33.27 7.59 0.32
C LEU A 261 -31.99 6.75 0.20
N PRO A 262 -32.08 5.39 0.13
CA PRO A 262 -30.91 4.55 -0.14
C PRO A 262 -30.14 4.95 -1.39
N SER A 263 -30.85 5.36 -2.46
CA SER A 263 -30.26 5.85 -3.72
C SER A 263 -29.55 7.21 -3.61
N LYS A 264 -29.55 7.84 -2.43
CA LYS A 264 -28.75 9.03 -2.08
C LYS A 264 -27.77 8.77 -0.94
N LEU A 265 -27.62 7.53 -0.49
CA LEU A 265 -26.64 7.15 0.53
C LEU A 265 -25.44 6.48 -0.12
N VAL A 266 -24.25 6.91 0.28
CA VAL A 266 -22.97 6.34 -0.13
C VAL A 266 -22.27 5.81 1.13
N LEU A 267 -21.72 4.60 1.07
CA LEU A 267 -21.07 3.99 2.23
C LEU A 267 -19.61 4.44 2.34
N GLY A 268 -19.20 4.99 3.48
CA GLY A 268 -17.79 5.30 3.76
C GLY A 268 -16.96 4.04 4.04
N LEU A 269 -15.82 3.88 3.37
CA LEU A 269 -14.87 2.79 3.55
C LEU A 269 -13.54 3.34 4.10
N PRO A 270 -13.04 2.86 5.25
CA PRO A 270 -11.75 3.28 5.78
C PRO A 270 -10.61 2.48 5.14
N PHE A 271 -9.64 3.16 4.56
CA PHE A 271 -8.36 2.54 4.18
C PHE A 271 -7.31 2.76 5.27
N HIS A 272 -7.75 2.75 6.51
CA HIS A 272 -6.90 2.84 7.69
C HIS A 272 -7.50 1.95 8.76
N GLY A 273 -6.70 1.66 9.76
CA GLY A 273 -7.09 1.01 10.98
C GLY A 273 -6.62 1.79 12.19
N TYR A 274 -6.75 1.15 13.35
CA TYR A 274 -6.22 1.68 14.59
C TYR A 274 -5.47 0.60 15.35
N ALA A 275 -4.46 1.02 16.10
CA ALA A 275 -3.59 0.18 16.91
C ALA A 275 -3.71 0.52 18.40
N TRP A 276 -3.86 -0.52 19.21
CA TRP A 276 -3.97 -0.47 20.66
C TRP A 276 -2.83 -1.22 21.32
N THR A 277 -2.41 -0.73 22.49
CA THR A 277 -1.51 -1.44 23.41
C THR A 277 -2.35 -2.18 24.46
N LEU A 278 -2.44 -3.50 24.36
CA LEU A 278 -3.14 -4.39 25.27
C LEU A 278 -2.50 -4.41 26.66
N LEU A 279 -3.31 -4.61 27.71
CA LEU A 279 -2.81 -4.88 29.06
C LEU A 279 -2.28 -6.31 29.22
N SER A 280 -2.80 -7.26 28.44
CA SER A 280 -2.39 -8.67 28.49
C SER A 280 -2.62 -9.36 27.14
N PRO A 281 -1.73 -10.26 26.69
CA PRO A 281 -1.80 -10.89 25.37
C PRO A 281 -2.77 -12.09 25.26
N GLN A 282 -3.76 -12.22 26.15
CA GLN A 282 -4.64 -13.41 26.19
C GLN A 282 -5.57 -13.53 24.98
N LYS A 283 -5.95 -14.77 24.63
CA LYS A 283 -6.82 -15.13 23.49
C LYS A 283 -8.26 -14.62 23.66
N ASN A 284 -8.50 -13.34 23.35
CA ASN A 284 -9.64 -12.81 22.58
C ASN A 284 -9.52 -11.26 22.56
N PRO A 285 -8.93 -10.66 21.52
CA PRO A 285 -8.47 -9.27 21.58
C PRO A 285 -9.57 -8.24 21.27
N VAL A 286 -10.83 -8.64 21.15
CA VAL A 286 -11.98 -7.71 21.09
C VAL A 286 -12.60 -7.65 22.47
N GLY A 287 -12.79 -6.45 23.01
CA GLY A 287 -13.21 -6.25 24.39
C GLY A 287 -12.05 -6.35 25.39
N ALA A 288 -10.81 -6.54 24.92
CA ALA A 288 -9.63 -6.57 25.76
C ALA A 288 -9.26 -5.17 26.24
N ALA A 289 -8.86 -5.10 27.52
CA ALA A 289 -8.40 -3.85 28.13
C ALA A 289 -7.04 -3.43 27.57
N SER A 290 -6.83 -2.12 27.45
CA SER A 290 -5.67 -1.52 26.79
C SER A 290 -5.17 -0.28 27.54
N THR A 291 -3.88 0.00 27.46
CA THR A 291 -3.29 1.27 27.91
C THR A 291 -3.52 2.41 26.92
N GLY A 292 -4.05 2.13 25.73
CA GLY A 292 -4.42 3.12 24.71
C GLY A 292 -3.62 2.95 23.43
N LEU A 293 -3.00 4.04 22.97
CA LEU A 293 -2.32 4.19 21.68
C LEU A 293 -1.19 3.18 21.47
N ALA A 294 -1.03 2.67 20.24
CA ALA A 294 0.12 1.89 19.79
C ALA A 294 0.52 2.29 18.38
N VAL A 295 1.74 1.92 17.96
CA VAL A 295 2.30 2.08 16.60
C VAL A 295 2.53 3.54 16.16
N THR A 296 1.54 4.41 16.25
CA THR A 296 1.61 5.83 15.88
C THR A 296 1.11 6.71 17.03
N THR A 297 1.40 8.01 16.96
CA THR A 297 1.08 8.99 18.02
C THR A 297 -0.42 9.18 18.24
N ASP A 298 -1.26 8.92 17.23
CA ASP A 298 -2.72 8.95 17.33
C ASP A 298 -3.35 7.54 17.23
N GLY A 299 -2.50 6.51 17.16
CA GLY A 299 -2.86 5.12 17.00
C GLY A 299 -3.44 4.78 15.63
N SER A 300 -3.57 5.73 14.69
CA SER A 300 -4.05 5.45 13.34
C SER A 300 -2.98 4.76 12.51
N VAL A 301 -3.38 3.81 11.67
CA VAL A 301 -2.46 3.03 10.83
C VAL A 301 -3.03 2.99 9.42
N SER A 302 -2.39 3.62 8.44
CA SER A 302 -2.81 3.51 7.04
C SER A 302 -2.64 2.07 6.55
N TYR A 303 -3.53 1.60 5.67
CA TYR A 303 -3.51 0.21 5.23
C TYR A 303 -2.18 -0.17 4.54
N ASN A 304 -1.60 0.73 3.74
CA ASN A 304 -0.28 0.53 3.12
C ASN A 304 0.85 0.41 4.15
N TYR A 305 0.86 1.26 5.18
CA TYR A 305 1.84 1.22 6.25
C TYR A 305 1.66 -0.05 7.08
N PHE A 306 0.43 -0.46 7.35
CA PHE A 306 0.13 -1.72 8.02
C PHE A 306 0.61 -2.94 7.23
N LYS A 307 0.34 -2.99 5.92
CA LYS A 307 0.81 -4.09 5.05
C LYS A 307 2.32 -4.15 5.00
N TRP A 308 2.95 -2.98 4.93
CA TRP A 308 4.39 -2.87 5.05
C TRP A 308 4.89 -3.35 6.42
N PHE A 309 4.25 -2.94 7.52
CA PHE A 309 4.61 -3.33 8.89
C PHE A 309 4.57 -4.85 9.10
N ILE A 310 3.49 -5.52 8.65
CA ILE A 310 3.42 -6.99 8.73
C ILE A 310 4.53 -7.65 7.93
N ARG A 311 4.76 -7.21 6.68
CA ARG A 311 5.76 -7.81 5.79
C ARG A 311 7.17 -7.80 6.38
N ASN A 312 7.48 -6.83 7.23
CA ASN A 312 8.84 -6.58 7.70
C ASN A 312 9.08 -6.99 9.17
N TYR A 313 8.05 -7.10 10.01
CA TYR A 313 8.26 -7.27 11.45
C TYR A 313 7.57 -8.47 12.10
N ALA A 314 6.69 -9.18 11.38
CA ALA A 314 5.61 -9.85 12.10
C ALA A 314 5.13 -11.17 11.50
N HIS A 315 6.07 -12.11 11.32
CA HIS A 315 5.79 -13.46 10.79
C HIS A 315 5.09 -14.39 11.80
N GLU A 316 5.16 -14.12 13.11
CA GLU A 316 4.53 -14.94 14.17
C GLU A 316 3.18 -14.40 14.68
N ALA A 317 2.62 -13.40 13.99
CA ALA A 317 1.42 -12.73 14.45
C ALA A 317 0.13 -13.50 14.08
N VAL A 318 -0.89 -13.35 14.93
CA VAL A 318 -2.22 -13.89 14.63
C VAL A 318 -3.00 -12.83 13.86
N SER A 319 -3.24 -13.10 12.57
CA SER A 319 -4.22 -12.38 11.76
C SER A 319 -5.58 -13.07 11.85
N GLY A 320 -6.65 -12.29 11.86
CA GLY A 320 -8.00 -12.82 11.89
C GLY A 320 -8.97 -11.94 11.12
N TYR A 321 -9.98 -12.58 10.55
CA TYR A 321 -11.13 -11.92 9.96
C TYR A 321 -12.35 -12.23 10.82
N ASN A 322 -12.93 -11.21 11.44
CA ASN A 322 -14.15 -11.38 12.21
C ASN A 322 -15.35 -11.34 11.25
N ALA A 323 -15.84 -12.51 10.84
CA ALA A 323 -16.95 -12.62 9.90
C ALA A 323 -18.27 -12.02 10.42
N THR A 324 -18.46 -11.98 11.74
CA THR A 324 -19.66 -11.39 12.35
C THR A 324 -19.65 -9.87 12.22
N ALA A 325 -18.51 -9.22 12.50
CA ALA A 325 -18.39 -7.76 12.41
C ALA A 325 -17.98 -7.26 11.02
N VAL A 326 -17.44 -8.14 10.17
CA VAL A 326 -16.87 -7.84 8.85
C VAL A 326 -15.71 -6.83 8.96
N VAL A 327 -14.74 -7.17 9.80
CA VAL A 327 -13.54 -6.37 10.06
C VAL A 327 -12.35 -7.31 10.29
N ASN A 328 -11.19 -6.92 9.80
CA ASN A 328 -9.94 -7.63 10.03
C ASN A 328 -9.27 -7.15 11.31
N TYR A 329 -8.55 -8.05 11.94
CA TYR A 329 -7.69 -7.70 13.06
C TYR A 329 -6.40 -8.47 13.02
N TRP A 330 -5.48 -7.98 13.81
CA TRP A 330 -4.13 -8.48 13.86
C TRP A 330 -3.57 -8.25 15.26
N THR A 331 -2.99 -9.29 15.87
CA THR A 331 -2.35 -9.23 17.19
C THR A 331 -0.91 -9.69 17.13
N PHE A 332 -0.02 -8.97 17.78
CA PHE A 332 1.37 -9.36 18.01
C PHE A 332 1.88 -8.80 19.33
N GLY A 333 2.26 -9.69 20.25
CA GLY A 333 2.61 -9.29 21.62
C GLY A 333 1.45 -8.51 22.26
N LEU A 334 1.73 -7.27 22.66
CA LEU A 334 0.74 -6.35 23.22
C LEU A 334 0.05 -5.47 22.17
N ILE A 335 0.43 -5.54 20.89
CA ILE A 335 -0.16 -4.70 19.86
C ILE A 335 -1.39 -5.39 19.28
N TRP A 336 -2.52 -4.68 19.26
CA TRP A 336 -3.73 -5.09 18.56
C TRP A 336 -4.14 -4.04 17.53
N ILE A 337 -4.27 -4.45 16.28
CA ILE A 337 -4.65 -3.59 15.17
C ILE A 337 -5.95 -4.11 14.57
N ASN A 338 -6.92 -3.24 14.30
CA ASN A 338 -8.06 -3.58 13.45
C ASN A 338 -8.19 -2.63 12.27
N TYR A 339 -8.60 -3.17 11.12
CA TYR A 339 -8.58 -2.55 9.80
C TYR A 339 -9.53 -3.30 8.86
N ASP A 340 -9.75 -2.79 7.65
CA ASP A 340 -10.43 -3.52 6.59
C ASP A 340 -9.42 -4.06 5.57
N ASP A 341 -9.42 -5.38 5.35
CA ASP A 341 -8.70 -6.02 4.26
C ASP A 341 -9.60 -6.30 3.05
N VAL A 342 -9.05 -6.92 2.01
CA VAL A 342 -9.73 -7.22 0.74
C VAL A 342 -11.08 -7.91 0.96
N GLU A 343 -11.17 -8.91 1.83
CA GLU A 343 -12.41 -9.62 2.14
C GLU A 343 -13.47 -8.74 2.83
N ALA A 344 -13.07 -7.90 3.79
CA ALA A 344 -13.97 -6.96 4.46
C ALA A 344 -14.49 -5.90 3.48
N ILE A 345 -13.62 -5.35 2.63
CA ILE A 345 -14.00 -4.40 1.58
C ILE A 345 -14.99 -5.02 0.60
N ARG A 346 -14.74 -6.24 0.10
CA ARG A 346 -15.70 -6.93 -0.79
C ARG A 346 -17.04 -7.16 -0.12
N ALA A 347 -17.05 -7.62 1.14
CA ALA A 347 -18.28 -7.83 1.89
C ALA A 347 -19.07 -6.53 2.09
N LYS A 348 -18.40 -5.42 2.43
CA LYS A 348 -19.02 -4.09 2.57
C LYS A 348 -19.56 -3.54 1.25
N VAL A 349 -18.87 -3.75 0.13
CA VAL A 349 -19.36 -3.38 -1.20
C VAL A 349 -20.51 -4.27 -1.65
N SER A 350 -20.50 -5.56 -1.28
CA SER A 350 -21.67 -6.44 -1.44
C SER A 350 -22.89 -5.94 -0.65
N TYR A 351 -22.67 -5.45 0.57
CA TYR A 351 -23.71 -4.83 1.38
C TYR A 351 -24.30 -3.56 0.72
N VAL A 352 -23.46 -2.71 0.11
CA VAL A 352 -23.89 -1.54 -0.67
C VAL A 352 -24.90 -1.95 -1.74
N LYS A 353 -24.60 -3.03 -2.50
CA LYS A 353 -25.51 -3.59 -3.50
C LYS A 353 -26.81 -4.08 -2.87
N GLN A 354 -26.70 -4.91 -1.83
CA GLN A 354 -27.86 -5.53 -1.17
C GLN A 354 -28.84 -4.51 -0.60
N LYS A 355 -28.33 -3.39 -0.06
CA LYS A 355 -29.16 -2.33 0.54
C LYS A 355 -29.63 -1.29 -0.47
N GLY A 356 -29.25 -1.41 -1.75
CA GLY A 356 -29.59 -0.45 -2.80
C GLY A 356 -29.00 0.93 -2.57
N LEU A 357 -27.80 0.99 -1.97
CA LEU A 357 -27.08 2.24 -1.76
C LEU A 357 -26.51 2.75 -3.10
N LEU A 358 -26.30 4.06 -3.20
CA LEU A 358 -25.80 4.70 -4.43
C LEU A 358 -24.37 4.25 -4.80
N GLY A 359 -23.58 3.89 -3.79
CA GLY A 359 -22.18 3.49 -3.98
C GLY A 359 -21.36 3.53 -2.70
N TYR A 360 -20.05 3.71 -2.85
CA TYR A 360 -19.10 3.85 -1.74
C TYR A 360 -18.19 5.07 -1.90
N ASN A 361 -17.62 5.51 -0.78
CA ASN A 361 -16.62 6.58 -0.70
C ASN A 361 -15.44 6.15 0.18
N ILE A 362 -14.21 6.30 -0.31
CA ILE A 362 -12.99 5.86 0.38
C ILE A 362 -12.35 6.99 1.19
N PHE A 363 -11.92 6.70 2.42
CA PHE A 363 -11.09 7.59 3.25
C PHE A 363 -9.81 6.86 3.74
N GLN A 364 -8.64 7.09 3.13
CA GLN A 364 -8.41 7.89 1.93
C GLN A 364 -7.59 7.12 0.90
N VAL A 365 -7.66 7.55 -0.37
CA VAL A 365 -7.14 6.76 -1.51
C VAL A 365 -5.65 6.45 -1.41
N ARG A 366 -4.87 7.38 -0.82
CA ARG A 366 -3.42 7.24 -0.59
C ARG A 366 -3.04 6.15 0.40
N ASN A 367 -3.95 5.77 1.28
CA ASN A 367 -3.67 4.77 2.29
C ASN A 367 -3.74 3.34 1.73
N ASP A 368 -4.20 3.16 0.49
CA ASP A 368 -4.26 1.86 -0.16
C ASP A 368 -2.86 1.32 -0.49
N ASP A 369 -2.68 0.00 -0.44
CA ASP A 369 -1.45 -0.68 -0.82
C ASP A 369 -1.53 -1.05 -2.31
N ASN A 370 -0.89 -0.26 -3.17
CA ASN A 370 -0.86 -0.50 -4.61
C ASN A 370 -2.26 -0.68 -5.26
N TRP A 371 -3.23 0.09 -4.75
CA TRP A 371 -4.63 0.10 -5.20
C TRP A 371 -5.38 -1.22 -4.97
N VAL A 372 -4.90 -2.10 -4.09
CA VAL A 372 -5.47 -3.44 -3.90
C VAL A 372 -6.92 -3.37 -3.38
N LEU A 373 -7.19 -2.49 -2.41
CA LEU A 373 -8.54 -2.34 -1.86
C LEU A 373 -9.45 -1.61 -2.86
N SER A 374 -8.96 -0.58 -3.53
CA SER A 374 -9.69 0.15 -4.57
C SER A 374 -10.11 -0.76 -5.72
N LYS A 375 -9.20 -1.62 -6.20
CA LYS A 375 -9.50 -2.62 -7.24
C LYS A 375 -10.52 -3.65 -6.75
N ALA A 376 -10.38 -4.11 -5.51
CA ALA A 376 -11.33 -5.05 -4.92
C ALA A 376 -12.74 -4.45 -4.83
N ALA A 377 -12.85 -3.20 -4.38
CA ALA A 377 -14.11 -2.48 -4.28
C ALA A 377 -14.75 -2.23 -5.65
N ALA A 378 -13.95 -1.75 -6.63
CA ALA A 378 -14.45 -1.46 -7.97
C ALA A 378 -14.96 -2.73 -8.66
N LYS A 379 -14.17 -3.81 -8.62
CA LYS A 379 -14.54 -5.11 -9.20
C LYS A 379 -15.83 -5.66 -8.59
N GLU A 380 -15.93 -5.65 -7.26
CA GLU A 380 -17.10 -6.16 -6.55
C GLU A 380 -18.39 -5.38 -6.91
N LEU A 381 -18.27 -4.07 -7.15
CA LEU A 381 -19.41 -3.25 -7.55
C LEU A 381 -19.82 -3.48 -9.02
N ASP A 382 -18.85 -3.83 -9.88
CA ASP A 382 -19.02 -4.04 -11.33
C ASP A 382 -19.42 -5.47 -11.73
N ASP A 383 -19.20 -6.49 -10.90
CA ASP A 383 -19.47 -7.90 -11.22
C ASP A 383 -20.95 -8.17 -11.61
N GLU A 384 -21.88 -7.29 -11.23
CA GLU A 384 -23.29 -7.35 -11.64
C GLU A 384 -23.49 -6.97 -13.12
N ASN A 385 -22.71 -6.02 -13.65
CA ASN A 385 -22.76 -5.63 -15.06
C ASN A 385 -22.26 -6.76 -15.96
N GLN A 386 -21.30 -7.57 -15.53
CA GLN A 386 -20.84 -8.73 -16.30
C GLN A 386 -21.87 -9.87 -16.27
N ASN A 387 -22.48 -10.14 -15.11
CA ASN A 387 -23.53 -11.16 -15.02
C ASN A 387 -24.82 -10.77 -15.76
N GLN A 388 -25.23 -9.49 -15.75
CA GLN A 388 -26.34 -9.03 -16.58
C GLN A 388 -26.01 -9.05 -18.08
N LYS A 389 -24.84 -8.56 -18.50
CA LYS A 389 -24.41 -8.61 -19.91
C LYS A 389 -24.27 -10.04 -20.41
N GLY A 390 -23.72 -10.94 -19.60
CA GLY A 390 -23.62 -12.37 -19.90
C GLY A 390 -24.98 -13.04 -20.01
N ARG A 391 -25.92 -12.74 -19.10
CA ARG A 391 -27.29 -13.26 -19.14
C ARG A 391 -28.08 -12.70 -20.33
N LEU A 392 -27.87 -11.44 -20.71
CA LEU A 392 -28.44 -10.82 -21.91
C LEU A 392 -27.87 -11.45 -23.19
N LEU A 393 -26.56 -11.70 -23.24
CA LEU A 393 -25.88 -12.41 -24.33
C LEU A 393 -26.41 -13.84 -24.49
N VAL A 394 -26.58 -14.56 -23.39
CA VAL A 394 -27.15 -15.92 -23.40
C VAL A 394 -28.60 -15.89 -23.88
N ILE A 395 -29.43 -14.94 -23.41
CA ILE A 395 -30.81 -14.80 -23.89
C ILE A 395 -30.84 -14.50 -25.40
N VAL A 396 -29.98 -13.60 -25.90
CA VAL A 396 -29.88 -13.27 -27.33
C VAL A 396 -29.37 -14.46 -28.14
N LEU A 397 -28.37 -15.19 -27.66
CA LEU A 397 -27.82 -16.38 -28.33
C LEU A 397 -28.80 -17.55 -28.35
N VAL A 398 -29.55 -17.79 -27.27
CA VAL A 398 -30.57 -18.84 -27.19
C VAL A 398 -31.78 -18.49 -28.07
N SER A 399 -32.20 -17.23 -28.10
CA SER A 399 -33.32 -16.80 -28.96
C SER A 399 -32.96 -16.78 -30.45
N SER A 400 -31.73 -16.41 -30.80
CA SER A 400 -31.24 -16.48 -32.19
C SER A 400 -30.98 -17.91 -32.67
N SER A 401 -30.46 -18.80 -31.82
CA SER A 401 -30.32 -20.23 -32.16
C SER A 401 -31.67 -20.94 -32.29
N ALA A 402 -32.66 -20.63 -31.45
CA ALA A 402 -34.01 -21.16 -31.58
C ALA A 402 -34.69 -20.74 -32.90
N THR A 403 -34.51 -19.50 -33.34
CA THR A 403 -35.02 -19.02 -34.63
C THR A 403 -34.30 -19.68 -35.81
N ILE A 404 -32.98 -19.87 -35.73
CA ILE A 404 -32.22 -20.59 -36.76
C ILE A 404 -32.66 -22.06 -36.84
N VAL A 405 -32.89 -22.74 -35.71
CA VAL A 405 -33.37 -24.13 -35.69
C VAL A 405 -34.79 -24.23 -36.26
N LEU A 406 -35.68 -23.27 -36.00
CA LEU A 406 -37.01 -23.24 -36.60
C LEU A 406 -36.97 -22.92 -38.11
N LEU A 407 -36.05 -22.07 -38.55
CA LEU A 407 -35.83 -21.79 -39.98
C LEU A 407 -35.22 -22.99 -40.70
N LEU A 408 -34.20 -23.63 -40.13
CA LEU A 408 -33.61 -24.86 -40.67
C LEU A 408 -34.60 -26.03 -40.63
N GLY A 409 -35.42 -26.12 -39.59
CA GLY A 409 -36.50 -27.10 -39.47
C GLY A 409 -37.59 -26.90 -40.52
N SER A 410 -38.02 -25.66 -40.76
CA SER A 410 -38.99 -25.35 -41.82
C SER A 410 -38.41 -25.55 -43.22
N VAL A 411 -37.14 -25.21 -43.45
CA VAL A 411 -36.42 -25.53 -44.69
C VAL A 411 -36.23 -27.04 -44.85
N TRP A 412 -35.93 -27.78 -43.79
CA TRP A 412 -35.80 -29.24 -43.82
C TRP A 412 -37.15 -29.90 -44.09
N VAL A 413 -38.24 -29.42 -43.50
CA VAL A 413 -39.61 -29.88 -43.79
C VAL A 413 -40.00 -29.55 -45.23
N MET A 414 -39.70 -28.35 -45.73
CA MET A 414 -39.91 -27.99 -47.14
C MET A 414 -39.07 -28.86 -48.08
N CYS A 415 -37.81 -29.14 -47.74
CA CYS A 415 -36.91 -30.02 -48.48
C CYS A 415 -37.33 -31.50 -48.39
N TYR A 416 -37.87 -31.95 -47.27
CA TYR A 416 -38.39 -33.30 -47.04
C TYR A 416 -39.69 -33.53 -47.82
N LEU A 417 -40.59 -32.53 -47.83
CA LEU A 417 -41.80 -32.54 -48.66
C LEU A 417 -41.46 -32.45 -50.16
N ARG A 418 -40.39 -31.74 -50.54
CA ARG A 418 -39.85 -31.74 -51.92
C ARG A 418 -39.14 -33.06 -52.28
N LYS A 419 -38.42 -33.70 -51.34
CA LYS A 419 -37.71 -34.98 -51.54
C LYS A 419 -38.62 -36.21 -51.51
N ARG A 420 -39.87 -36.11 -51.00
CA ARG A 420 -40.88 -37.16 -51.18
C ARG A 420 -41.39 -37.31 -52.63
N LYS A 421 -40.99 -36.43 -53.54
CA LYS A 421 -41.29 -36.53 -54.99
C LYS A 421 -40.15 -37.06 -55.88
N VAL A 422 -38.98 -37.42 -55.34
CA VAL A 422 -37.91 -38.05 -56.15
C VAL A 422 -37.16 -39.11 -55.33
N LYS A 423 -37.53 -40.38 -55.55
CA LYS A 423 -36.70 -41.55 -55.19
C LYS A 423 -35.63 -41.73 -56.26
N SER A 424 -34.38 -41.99 -55.85
CA SER A 424 -33.61 -43.20 -56.22
C SER A 424 -32.09 -42.99 -56.06
N THR A 425 -31.42 -44.03 -55.54
CA THR A 425 -29.97 -44.40 -55.71
C THR A 425 -28.91 -43.43 -55.19
N GLY A 426 -27.83 -43.78 -54.48
CA GLY A 426 -27.19 -45.05 -54.11
C GLY A 426 -25.66 -44.84 -54.05
N ILE A 427 -25.00 -45.46 -53.07
CA ILE A 427 -23.55 -45.81 -52.97
C ILE A 427 -22.60 -44.89 -52.16
N VAL A 428 -21.75 -45.60 -51.42
CA VAL A 428 -20.82 -45.31 -50.32
C VAL A 428 -19.39 -45.06 -50.84
N LEU A 429 -18.58 -44.23 -50.14
CA LEU A 429 -17.16 -44.51 -49.86
C LEU A 429 -16.59 -43.57 -48.76
N LYS A 430 -15.85 -44.18 -47.82
CA LYS A 430 -15.12 -43.60 -46.67
C LYS A 430 -13.78 -42.98 -47.10
N ALA A 431 -13.30 -41.96 -46.38
CA ALA A 431 -12.12 -42.02 -45.49
C ALA A 431 -11.31 -40.71 -45.35
N ARG A 432 -11.05 -40.35 -44.07
CA ARG A 432 -9.86 -39.69 -43.44
C ARG A 432 -9.13 -38.51 -44.11
N LYS A 433 -9.02 -37.42 -43.34
CA LYS A 433 -7.83 -36.57 -43.00
C LYS A 433 -8.37 -35.45 -42.08
N GLY A 434 -7.74 -34.97 -41.02
CA GLY A 434 -6.33 -34.83 -40.65
C GLY A 434 -6.31 -33.50 -39.89
N GLN A 435 -5.96 -33.53 -38.61
CA GLN A 435 -6.08 -32.40 -37.68
C GLN A 435 -4.71 -31.71 -37.61
N GLU A 436 -4.61 -30.47 -38.08
CA GLU A 436 -3.44 -29.61 -37.84
C GLU A 436 -3.88 -28.40 -37.02
N ALA A 437 -3.27 -28.28 -35.84
CA ALA A 437 -3.45 -27.18 -34.92
C ALA A 437 -2.54 -26.00 -35.33
N LYS A 438 -3.16 -24.83 -35.48
CA LYS A 438 -2.51 -23.52 -35.59
C LYS A 438 -1.88 -23.16 -34.25
N VAL A 439 -0.55 -23.06 -34.20
CA VAL A 439 0.18 -22.34 -33.13
C VAL A 439 0.62 -21.01 -33.73
N ASN A 440 0.05 -19.92 -33.24
CA ASN A 440 0.59 -18.57 -33.41
C ASN A 440 0.39 -17.83 -32.08
N GLY A 441 1.49 -17.37 -31.50
CA GLY A 441 1.49 -16.42 -30.40
C GLY A 441 2.66 -16.65 -29.46
N ILE A 442 3.73 -15.89 -29.64
CA ILE A 442 4.10 -14.76 -28.77
C ILE A 442 5.49 -14.30 -29.23
N ALA A 443 5.53 -13.08 -29.77
CA ALA A 443 6.75 -12.33 -29.98
C ALA A 443 6.91 -11.40 -28.77
N THR A 444 7.96 -11.63 -27.96
CA THR A 444 8.84 -10.64 -27.32
C THR A 444 9.79 -11.35 -26.35
N THR A 445 10.86 -11.96 -26.86
CA THR A 445 11.99 -12.49 -26.08
C THR A 445 13.31 -12.22 -26.80
N GLY A 446 13.59 -10.96 -27.08
CA GLY A 446 14.83 -10.57 -27.73
C GLY A 446 15.44 -9.33 -27.10
N ASN A 447 16.19 -9.49 -26.00
CA ASN A 447 17.35 -8.62 -25.70
C ASN A 447 18.24 -9.00 -24.49
N LEU A 448 18.05 -10.13 -23.82
CA LEU A 448 18.91 -10.50 -22.66
C LEU A 448 20.10 -11.40 -23.03
N ASN A 449 20.09 -12.05 -24.19
CA ASN A 449 21.08 -13.08 -24.55
C ASN A 449 22.42 -12.54 -25.10
N THR A 450 22.67 -11.23 -25.17
CA THR A 450 23.81 -10.69 -25.92
C THR A 450 24.82 -9.83 -25.15
N ASN A 451 24.68 -9.58 -23.84
CA ASN A 451 25.53 -8.58 -23.16
C ASN A 451 26.12 -8.94 -21.78
N VAL A 452 26.09 -10.20 -21.33
CA VAL A 452 26.71 -10.59 -20.04
C VAL A 452 27.67 -11.78 -20.23
N PRO A 453 29.01 -11.55 -20.27
CA PRO A 453 29.98 -12.60 -20.62
C PRO A 453 30.14 -13.75 -19.61
N ASP A 454 29.74 -13.57 -18.35
CA ASP A 454 30.16 -14.45 -17.23
C ASP A 454 29.02 -15.17 -16.48
N LEU A 455 27.76 -15.07 -16.93
CA LEU A 455 26.62 -15.74 -16.28
C LEU A 455 26.10 -16.92 -17.12
N GLU A 456 25.93 -18.07 -16.48
CA GLU A 456 25.35 -19.26 -17.13
C GLU A 456 23.82 -19.14 -17.23
N ALA A 457 23.26 -19.44 -18.40
CA ALA A 457 21.83 -19.56 -18.59
C ALA A 457 21.41 -21.02 -18.35
N TYR A 458 20.70 -21.27 -17.25
CA TYR A 458 20.20 -22.59 -16.90
C TYR A 458 18.81 -22.83 -17.52
N SER A 459 18.55 -24.06 -17.96
CA SER A 459 17.20 -24.45 -18.38
C SER A 459 16.29 -24.61 -17.15
N TYR A 460 14.98 -24.45 -17.33
CA TYR A 460 14.03 -24.71 -16.25
C TYR A 460 14.13 -26.16 -15.77
N ALA A 461 14.32 -27.11 -16.68
CA ALA A 461 14.39 -28.53 -16.35
C ALA A 461 15.58 -28.84 -15.43
N ASP A 462 16.75 -28.22 -15.67
CA ASP A 462 17.93 -28.39 -14.83
C ASP A 462 17.69 -27.87 -13.42
N ILE A 463 17.06 -26.69 -13.30
CA ILE A 463 16.75 -26.07 -12.01
C ILE A 463 15.63 -26.82 -11.27
N GLU A 464 14.60 -27.28 -11.98
CA GLU A 464 13.54 -28.11 -11.42
C GLU A 464 14.12 -29.42 -10.88
N MET A 465 15.02 -30.07 -11.63
CA MET A 465 15.70 -31.28 -11.16
C MET A 465 16.60 -31.00 -9.96
N ALA A 466 17.43 -29.96 -10.03
CA ALA A 466 18.37 -29.60 -8.97
C ALA A 466 17.67 -29.28 -7.64
N THR A 467 16.48 -28.68 -7.70
CA THR A 467 15.68 -28.31 -6.51
C THR A 467 14.71 -29.40 -6.06
N ASN A 468 14.74 -30.59 -6.69
CA ASN A 468 13.76 -31.66 -6.49
C ASN A 468 12.31 -31.16 -6.66
N LYS A 469 12.01 -30.59 -7.83
CA LYS A 469 10.73 -29.99 -8.21
C LYS A 469 10.28 -28.88 -7.26
N PHE A 470 11.22 -28.04 -6.84
CA PHE A 470 10.98 -26.97 -5.86
C PHE A 470 10.31 -27.49 -4.58
N SER A 471 10.78 -28.65 -4.10
CA SER A 471 10.25 -29.29 -2.89
C SER A 471 10.24 -28.32 -1.71
N PHE A 472 9.19 -28.38 -0.90
CA PHE A 472 9.09 -27.60 0.33
C PHE A 472 10.26 -27.88 1.30
N GLU A 473 10.79 -29.11 1.32
CA GLU A 473 11.94 -29.50 2.15
C GLU A 473 13.22 -28.75 1.76
N ASN A 474 13.34 -28.37 0.50
CA ASN A 474 14.46 -27.60 -0.01
C ASN A 474 14.27 -26.09 0.13
N LYS A 475 13.13 -25.62 0.68
CA LYS A 475 12.88 -24.19 0.82
C LYS A 475 13.74 -23.60 1.94
N LEU A 476 14.61 -22.65 1.58
CA LEU A 476 15.50 -21.95 2.48
C LEU A 476 14.82 -20.77 3.18
N GLY A 477 13.88 -20.12 2.49
CA GLY A 477 13.14 -18.97 2.99
C GLY A 477 12.19 -18.39 1.95
N GLU A 478 11.36 -17.44 2.34
CA GLU A 478 10.49 -16.68 1.44
C GLU A 478 10.33 -15.25 1.96
N GLY A 479 10.57 -14.27 1.08
CA GLY A 479 10.39 -12.85 1.36
C GLY A 479 9.49 -12.19 0.33
N GLY A 480 9.47 -10.85 0.28
CA GLY A 480 8.64 -10.07 -0.66
C GLY A 480 8.90 -10.35 -2.15
N TYR A 481 10.00 -11.02 -2.47
CA TYR A 481 10.48 -11.28 -3.84
C TYR A 481 10.22 -12.71 -4.31
N GLY A 482 9.73 -13.58 -3.44
CA GLY A 482 9.44 -14.98 -3.73
C GLY A 482 10.28 -15.98 -2.92
N PRO A 483 10.03 -17.28 -3.11
CA PRO A 483 10.71 -18.34 -2.37
C PRO A 483 12.13 -18.58 -2.87
N VAL A 484 13.03 -18.93 -1.94
CA VAL A 484 14.40 -19.36 -2.21
C VAL A 484 14.54 -20.85 -1.88
N TYR A 485 15.11 -21.62 -2.79
CA TYR A 485 15.29 -23.07 -2.66
C TYR A 485 16.77 -23.45 -2.67
N LYS A 486 17.14 -24.44 -1.88
CA LYS A 486 18.40 -25.17 -2.03
C LYS A 486 18.28 -26.08 -3.25
N GLY A 487 19.33 -26.15 -4.05
CA GLY A 487 19.44 -27.11 -5.13
C GLY A 487 20.83 -27.72 -5.18
N VAL A 488 20.95 -28.86 -5.87
CA VAL A 488 22.22 -29.50 -6.19
C VAL A 488 22.26 -29.73 -7.69
N LEU A 489 23.17 -29.06 -8.38
CA LEU A 489 23.38 -29.22 -9.82
C LEU A 489 23.98 -30.60 -10.14
N ALA A 490 23.91 -31.02 -11.42
CA ALA A 490 24.44 -32.31 -11.87
C ALA A 490 25.95 -32.48 -11.59
N ASN A 491 26.71 -31.38 -11.56
CA ASN A 491 28.12 -31.34 -11.18
C ASN A 491 28.36 -31.43 -9.65
N LYS A 492 27.31 -31.69 -8.86
CA LYS A 492 27.29 -31.73 -7.38
C LYS A 492 27.50 -30.38 -6.68
N GLN A 493 27.46 -29.27 -7.41
CA GLN A 493 27.54 -27.95 -6.82
C GLN A 493 26.23 -27.61 -6.10
N GLU A 494 26.30 -27.25 -4.82
CA GLU A 494 25.16 -26.72 -4.08
C GLU A 494 24.88 -25.27 -4.50
N ILE A 495 23.60 -24.98 -4.74
CA ILE A 495 23.13 -23.67 -5.19
C ILE A 495 21.93 -23.18 -4.38
N ALA A 496 21.71 -21.88 -4.39
CA ALA A 496 20.48 -21.25 -3.92
C ALA A 496 19.72 -20.66 -5.10
N VAL A 497 18.45 -21.03 -5.27
CA VAL A 497 17.59 -20.62 -6.38
C VAL A 497 16.51 -19.68 -5.86
N LYS A 498 16.63 -18.40 -6.18
CA LYS A 498 15.61 -17.38 -5.87
C LYS A 498 14.62 -17.34 -7.03
N LYS A 499 13.40 -17.83 -6.79
CA LYS A 499 12.31 -17.81 -7.78
C LYS A 499 11.50 -16.53 -7.61
N LEU A 500 11.39 -15.74 -8.66
CA LEU A 500 10.70 -14.45 -8.60
C LEU A 500 9.19 -14.60 -8.73
N SER A 501 8.44 -13.83 -7.93
CA SER A 501 6.98 -13.86 -7.95
C SER A 501 6.39 -13.21 -9.22
N LYS A 502 5.53 -13.96 -9.94
CA LYS A 502 4.79 -13.50 -11.14
C LYS A 502 3.85 -12.31 -10.89
N ALA A 503 3.55 -11.99 -9.62
CA ALA A 503 2.54 -10.99 -9.25
C ALA A 503 3.08 -9.54 -9.15
N SER A 504 4.38 -9.31 -9.34
CA SER A 504 5.00 -7.99 -9.10
C SER A 504 5.68 -7.44 -10.37
N THR A 505 5.22 -6.27 -10.84
CA THR A 505 5.92 -5.49 -11.88
C THR A 505 7.27 -4.95 -11.41
N GLN A 506 7.54 -4.98 -10.10
CA GLN A 506 8.81 -4.60 -9.48
C GLN A 506 9.88 -5.69 -9.64
N GLY A 507 9.50 -6.98 -9.58
CA GLY A 507 10.42 -8.11 -9.60
C GLY A 507 11.20 -8.25 -10.91
N PHE A 508 10.64 -7.78 -12.03
CA PHE A 508 11.34 -7.81 -13.32
C PHE A 508 12.48 -6.78 -13.42
N GLU A 509 12.26 -5.55 -12.94
CA GLU A 509 13.32 -4.53 -12.94
C GLU A 509 14.42 -4.86 -11.93
N GLU A 510 14.07 -5.46 -10.80
CA GLU A 510 15.02 -5.95 -9.81
C GLU A 510 15.83 -7.14 -10.33
N PHE A 511 15.18 -8.11 -10.98
CA PHE A 511 15.86 -9.20 -11.69
C PHE A 511 16.89 -8.66 -12.68
N LYS A 512 16.47 -7.72 -13.52
CA LYS A 512 17.33 -7.10 -14.51
C LYS A 512 18.49 -6.35 -13.85
N ASN A 513 18.24 -5.64 -12.75
CA ASN A 513 19.31 -4.98 -11.98
C ASN A 513 20.30 -6.01 -11.43
N GLU A 514 19.83 -7.07 -10.78
CA GLU A 514 20.70 -8.12 -10.22
C GLU A 514 21.55 -8.77 -11.32
N VAL A 515 20.94 -9.24 -12.41
CA VAL A 515 21.68 -9.80 -13.55
C VAL A 515 22.71 -8.82 -14.11
N THR A 516 22.36 -7.54 -14.23
CA THR A 516 23.25 -6.50 -14.78
C THR A 516 24.41 -6.15 -13.84
N LEU A 517 24.17 -6.15 -12.54
CA LEU A 517 25.15 -5.80 -11.52
C LEU A 517 26.09 -6.95 -11.22
N THR A 518 25.57 -8.18 -11.10
CA THR A 518 26.41 -9.31 -10.71
C THR A 518 27.39 -9.75 -11.80
N ALA A 519 27.09 -9.44 -13.06
CA ALA A 519 28.06 -9.50 -14.16
C ALA A 519 29.33 -8.67 -13.91
N LYS A 520 29.28 -7.67 -13.03
CA LYS A 520 30.31 -6.66 -12.83
C LYS A 520 30.94 -6.68 -11.44
N LEU A 521 30.38 -7.47 -10.52
CA LEU A 521 30.78 -7.47 -9.11
C LEU A 521 31.33 -8.81 -8.69
N GLN A 522 32.60 -8.81 -8.29
CA GLN A 522 33.29 -9.97 -7.77
C GLN A 522 34.16 -9.55 -6.60
N HIS A 523 33.76 -9.98 -5.40
CA HIS A 523 34.50 -9.70 -4.17
C HIS A 523 34.18 -10.77 -3.12
N VAL A 524 35.14 -11.08 -2.25
CA VAL A 524 35.01 -12.17 -1.25
C VAL A 524 33.88 -11.95 -0.25
N ASN A 525 33.51 -10.69 0.01
CA ASN A 525 32.39 -10.30 0.87
C ASN A 525 31.10 -9.94 0.12
N LEU A 526 30.93 -10.37 -1.13
CA LEU A 526 29.69 -10.23 -1.89
C LEU A 526 29.22 -11.61 -2.34
N VAL A 527 27.91 -11.88 -2.27
CA VAL A 527 27.34 -13.16 -2.73
C VAL A 527 27.40 -13.22 -4.25
N ARG A 528 27.96 -14.30 -4.78
CA ARG A 528 28.11 -14.53 -6.21
C ARG A 528 26.83 -15.12 -6.82
N VAL A 529 26.31 -14.47 -7.87
CA VAL A 529 25.34 -15.08 -8.80
C VAL A 529 26.13 -15.95 -9.77
N LEU A 530 25.69 -17.19 -9.91
CA LEU A 530 26.26 -18.20 -10.81
C LEU A 530 25.57 -18.14 -12.18
N GLY A 531 24.27 -17.82 -12.21
CA GLY A 531 23.51 -17.75 -13.45
C GLY A 531 22.05 -17.38 -13.25
N PHE A 532 21.26 -17.52 -14.31
CA PHE A 532 19.84 -17.21 -14.32
C PHE A 532 19.02 -18.20 -15.17
N CYS A 533 17.70 -18.24 -14.96
CA CYS A 533 16.74 -18.96 -15.80
C CYS A 533 15.57 -18.03 -16.12
N ILE A 534 15.15 -17.98 -17.40
CA ILE A 534 14.03 -17.16 -17.91
C ILE A 534 13.03 -17.96 -18.77
N GLU A 535 12.98 -19.28 -18.60
CA GLU A 535 12.10 -20.18 -19.36
C GLU A 535 10.70 -20.33 -18.73
N MET A 536 9.70 -20.67 -19.55
CA MET A 536 8.31 -20.94 -19.12
C MET A 536 7.65 -19.83 -18.28
N ASP A 537 7.93 -18.58 -18.61
CA ASP A 537 7.50 -17.38 -17.87
C ASP A 537 7.99 -17.35 -16.40
N GLU A 538 9.01 -18.14 -16.06
CA GLU A 538 9.62 -18.19 -14.75
C GLU A 538 10.98 -17.49 -14.78
N GLN A 539 11.19 -16.56 -13.85
CA GLN A 539 12.43 -15.82 -13.71
C GLN A 539 13.12 -16.24 -12.41
N MET A 540 14.35 -16.75 -12.53
CA MET A 540 15.09 -17.28 -11.40
C MET A 540 16.54 -16.81 -11.42
N LEU A 541 17.07 -16.50 -10.25
CA LEU A 541 18.49 -16.22 -10.02
C LEU A 541 19.11 -17.37 -9.25
N ILE A 542 20.29 -17.80 -9.70
CA ILE A 542 21.05 -18.91 -9.11
C ILE A 542 22.27 -18.32 -8.43
N TYR A 543 22.38 -18.49 -7.12
CA TYR A 543 23.50 -18.03 -6.31
C TYR A 543 24.33 -19.20 -5.78
N GLU A 544 25.56 -18.89 -5.36
CA GLU A 544 26.29 -19.78 -4.46
C GLU A 544 25.46 -20.05 -3.18
N TYR A 545 25.50 -21.29 -2.69
CA TYR A 545 24.80 -21.66 -1.46
C TYR A 545 25.57 -21.18 -0.22
N MET A 546 24.86 -20.58 0.73
CA MET A 546 25.40 -20.04 1.99
C MET A 546 24.87 -20.89 3.16
N PRO A 547 25.66 -21.84 3.71
CA PRO A 547 25.13 -22.82 4.66
C PRO A 547 24.85 -22.25 6.05
N ASN A 548 25.53 -21.17 6.44
CA ASN A 548 25.30 -20.50 7.72
C ASN A 548 24.24 -19.40 7.62
N LYS A 549 23.36 -19.42 6.60
CA LYS A 549 22.18 -18.53 6.49
C LYS A 549 22.56 -17.04 6.62
N SER A 550 21.63 -16.22 7.12
CA SER A 550 21.78 -14.77 7.28
C SER A 550 22.20 -14.39 8.70
N LEU A 551 22.77 -13.19 8.87
CA LEU A 551 23.26 -12.71 10.15
C LEU A 551 22.14 -12.51 11.19
N ASP A 552 20.96 -12.09 10.76
CA ASP A 552 19.77 -11.92 11.63
C ASP A 552 19.31 -13.24 12.27
N PHE A 553 19.56 -14.38 11.62
CA PHE A 553 19.29 -15.72 12.16
C PHE A 553 20.07 -15.99 13.45
N TYR A 554 21.22 -15.34 13.64
CA TYR A 554 22.01 -15.45 14.87
C TYR A 554 21.75 -14.29 15.82
N LEU A 555 21.73 -13.04 15.32
CA LEU A 555 21.63 -11.86 16.18
C LEU A 555 20.36 -11.82 17.04
N PHE A 556 19.26 -12.38 16.53
CA PHE A 556 17.94 -12.20 17.14
C PHE A 556 17.36 -13.48 17.75
N ASP A 557 18.12 -14.56 17.76
CA ASP A 557 17.77 -15.82 18.41
C ASP A 557 18.55 -15.91 19.74
N SER A 558 17.83 -16.18 20.83
CA SER A 558 18.36 -16.13 22.18
C SER A 558 19.49 -17.12 22.43
N ASP A 559 19.51 -18.24 21.70
CA ASP A 559 20.46 -19.34 21.88
C ASP A 559 21.59 -19.23 20.87
N ARG A 560 21.28 -18.84 19.62
CA ARG A 560 22.28 -18.74 18.54
C ARG A 560 23.16 -17.52 18.66
N ARG A 561 22.72 -16.44 19.32
CA ARG A 561 23.55 -15.24 19.53
C ARG A 561 24.87 -15.55 20.22
N PHE A 562 24.92 -16.55 21.11
CA PHE A 562 26.14 -16.99 21.78
C PHE A 562 27.18 -17.62 20.82
N LEU A 563 26.77 -17.96 19.59
CA LEU A 563 27.68 -18.43 18.55
C LEU A 563 28.47 -17.27 17.90
N LEU A 564 28.00 -16.03 18.06
CA LEU A 564 28.65 -14.81 17.60
C LEU A 564 29.47 -14.17 18.72
N ASP A 565 30.54 -14.84 19.14
CA ASP A 565 31.53 -14.24 20.03
C ASP A 565 32.11 -12.92 19.46
N TRP A 566 32.77 -12.16 20.33
CA TRP A 566 33.33 -10.86 19.94
C TRP A 566 34.24 -10.94 18.70
N LYS A 567 35.10 -11.96 18.62
CA LYS A 567 36.03 -12.14 17.50
C LYS A 567 35.29 -12.32 16.17
N LYS A 568 34.23 -13.15 16.14
CA LYS A 568 33.39 -13.32 14.96
C LYS A 568 32.63 -12.05 14.62
N SER A 569 32.08 -11.36 15.62
CA SER A 569 31.34 -10.12 15.42
C SER A 569 32.21 -9.02 14.80
N VAL A 570 33.46 -8.87 15.25
CA VAL A 570 34.44 -7.97 14.63
C VAL A 570 34.73 -8.39 13.19
N HIS A 571 35.00 -9.68 12.95
CA HIS A 571 35.27 -10.17 11.59
C HIS A 571 34.10 -9.92 10.64
N ILE A 572 32.87 -10.03 11.14
CA ILE A 572 31.64 -9.71 10.40
C ILE A 572 31.58 -8.22 10.08
N ILE A 573 31.79 -7.34 11.06
CA ILE A 573 31.81 -5.88 10.85
C ILE A 573 32.88 -5.50 9.81
N GLU A 574 34.10 -6.05 9.94
CA GLU A 574 35.21 -5.80 9.02
C GLU A 574 34.89 -6.28 7.60
N GLY A 575 34.36 -7.50 7.45
CA GLY A 575 34.01 -8.05 6.14
C GLY A 575 32.89 -7.29 5.44
N ILE A 576 31.86 -6.85 6.18
CA ILE A 576 30.81 -5.97 5.63
C ILE A 576 31.42 -4.62 5.20
N THR A 577 32.31 -4.05 6.01
CA THR A 577 33.00 -2.80 5.68
C THR A 577 33.81 -2.94 4.39
N GLN A 578 34.54 -4.04 4.23
CA GLN A 578 35.31 -4.32 3.00
C GLN A 578 34.39 -4.49 1.79
N GLY A 579 33.26 -5.19 1.93
CA GLY A 579 32.26 -5.32 0.87
C GLY A 579 31.70 -3.96 0.42
N LEU A 580 31.31 -3.10 1.38
CA LEU A 580 30.81 -1.75 1.07
C LEU A 580 31.90 -0.86 0.48
N LEU A 581 33.12 -0.93 0.99
CA LEU A 581 34.26 -0.17 0.47
C LEU A 581 34.56 -0.56 -0.98
N TYR A 582 34.48 -1.85 -1.31
CA TYR A 582 34.58 -2.30 -2.69
C TYR A 582 33.47 -1.71 -3.56
N LEU A 583 32.21 -1.78 -3.13
CA LEU A 583 31.06 -1.26 -3.89
C LEU A 583 31.17 0.24 -4.17
N GLN A 584 31.64 1.03 -3.20
CA GLN A 584 31.61 2.49 -3.28
C GLN A 584 32.88 3.08 -3.92
N GLU A 585 34.06 2.51 -3.65
CA GLU A 585 35.36 3.11 -4.02
C GLU A 585 36.12 2.31 -5.09
N TYR A 586 36.21 0.98 -4.91
CA TYR A 586 37.15 0.16 -5.68
C TYR A 586 36.54 -0.56 -6.89
N SER A 587 35.22 -0.66 -6.97
CA SER A 587 34.58 -1.22 -8.15
C SER A 587 34.58 -0.22 -9.31
N ARG A 588 34.27 -0.70 -10.52
CA ARG A 588 34.33 0.14 -11.75
C ARG A 588 33.37 1.33 -11.70
N PHE A 589 32.24 1.16 -11.03
CA PHE A 589 31.22 2.19 -10.83
C PHE A 589 30.97 2.33 -9.34
N THR A 590 30.49 3.49 -8.89
CA THR A 590 30.02 3.57 -7.50
C THR A 590 28.68 2.88 -7.41
N ILE A 591 28.52 1.95 -6.47
CA ILE A 591 27.28 1.19 -6.29
C ILE A 591 26.70 1.50 -4.94
N ILE A 592 25.43 1.92 -4.95
CA ILE A 592 24.64 2.16 -3.74
C ILE A 592 23.67 1.00 -3.58
N HIS A 593 23.79 0.26 -2.49
CA HIS A 593 23.03 -0.97 -2.21
C HIS A 593 21.55 -0.67 -1.91
N ARG A 594 21.28 0.34 -1.10
CA ARG A 594 19.94 0.83 -0.70
C ARG A 594 19.05 -0.11 0.13
N ASP A 595 19.41 -1.38 0.27
CA ASP A 595 18.75 -2.32 1.19
C ASP A 595 19.73 -3.13 2.07
N LEU A 596 20.75 -2.44 2.62
CA LEU A 596 21.70 -3.08 3.53
C LEU A 596 21.05 -3.31 4.91
N LYS A 597 21.01 -4.56 5.37
CA LYS A 597 20.41 -4.99 6.65
C LYS A 597 20.93 -6.36 7.08
N ALA A 598 20.67 -6.75 8.32
CA ALA A 598 21.15 -8.02 8.87
C ALA A 598 20.68 -9.26 8.08
N SER A 599 19.44 -9.27 7.58
CA SER A 599 18.92 -10.38 6.76
C SER A 599 19.53 -10.49 5.36
N ASN A 600 20.18 -9.43 4.88
CA ASN A 600 20.90 -9.40 3.60
C ASN A 600 22.41 -9.64 3.75
N ILE A 601 22.90 -9.91 4.97
CA ILE A 601 24.26 -10.38 5.21
C ILE A 601 24.21 -11.90 5.37
N LEU A 602 24.67 -12.64 4.35
CA LEU A 602 24.75 -14.10 4.42
C LEU A 602 26.13 -14.54 4.94
N LEU A 603 26.18 -15.71 5.57
CA LEU A 603 27.38 -16.27 6.17
C LEU A 603 27.78 -17.54 5.43
N ASP A 604 29.05 -17.59 4.99
CA ASP A 604 29.62 -18.77 4.36
C ASP A 604 30.00 -19.84 5.40
N ASN A 605 30.61 -20.94 4.94
CA ASN A 605 31.02 -22.09 5.75
C ASN A 605 31.98 -21.70 6.89
N GLU A 606 32.73 -20.60 6.74
CA GLU A 606 33.72 -20.09 7.69
C GLU A 606 33.15 -18.95 8.56
N MET A 607 31.83 -18.70 8.51
CA MET A 607 31.15 -17.57 9.16
C MET A 607 31.60 -16.19 8.64
N LYS A 608 32.14 -16.12 7.42
CA LYS A 608 32.50 -14.85 6.80
C LYS A 608 31.27 -14.18 6.19
N PRO A 609 31.11 -12.86 6.36
CA PRO A 609 29.95 -12.14 5.83
C PRO A 609 30.07 -11.94 4.32
N LYS A 610 28.94 -12.09 3.64
CA LYS A 610 28.74 -11.66 2.26
C LYS A 610 27.46 -10.85 2.11
N ILE A 611 27.57 -9.68 1.51
CA ILE A 611 26.42 -8.81 1.19
C ILE A 611 25.67 -9.41 0.01
N SER A 612 24.34 -9.45 0.12
CA SER A 612 23.42 -10.05 -0.85
C SER A 612 22.24 -9.12 -1.17
N ASP A 613 21.42 -9.51 -2.16
CA ASP A 613 20.18 -8.84 -2.57
C ASP A 613 20.36 -7.45 -3.20
N PHE A 614 20.97 -7.45 -4.40
CA PHE A 614 21.27 -6.24 -5.17
C PHE A 614 20.11 -5.74 -6.03
N GLY A 615 18.90 -6.28 -5.89
CA GLY A 615 17.76 -5.91 -6.76
C GLY A 615 17.42 -4.43 -6.74
N MET A 616 17.71 -3.78 -5.61
CA MET A 616 17.44 -2.37 -5.36
C MET A 616 18.64 -1.45 -5.62
N ALA A 617 19.80 -2.02 -5.91
CA ALA A 617 21.03 -1.28 -6.03
C ALA A 617 21.06 -0.38 -7.28
N LYS A 618 21.83 0.70 -7.20
CA LYS A 618 21.98 1.69 -8.27
C LYS A 618 23.44 1.92 -8.61
N ILE A 619 23.69 2.05 -9.92
CA ILE A 619 25.00 2.35 -10.51
C ILE A 619 25.11 3.86 -10.65
N PHE A 620 26.16 4.43 -10.07
CA PHE A 620 26.55 5.83 -10.21
C PHE A 620 27.84 5.92 -11.01
N ASN A 621 27.93 6.94 -11.87
CA ASN A 621 29.22 7.34 -12.41
C ASN A 621 30.09 7.93 -11.30
N LYS A 622 31.42 7.86 -11.41
CA LYS A 622 32.32 8.33 -10.34
C LYS A 622 32.18 9.82 -9.99
N ASP A 623 31.62 10.62 -10.91
CA ASP A 623 31.39 12.05 -10.73
C ASP A 623 30.01 12.36 -10.10
N GLU A 624 29.12 11.37 -9.98
CA GLU A 624 27.79 11.53 -9.39
C GLU A 624 27.86 11.30 -7.87
N GLN A 625 27.42 12.28 -7.08
CA GLN A 625 27.47 12.19 -5.61
C GLN A 625 26.13 11.82 -4.96
N GLU A 626 25.02 12.18 -5.58
CA GLU A 626 23.67 11.92 -5.09
C GLU A 626 22.69 11.81 -6.26
N ALA A 627 21.59 11.07 -6.06
CA ALA A 627 20.46 11.07 -6.99
C ALA A 627 19.13 11.11 -6.23
N ASN A 628 18.10 11.55 -6.93
CA ASN A 628 16.74 11.62 -6.42
C ASN A 628 15.86 10.51 -7.04
N THR A 629 14.95 9.95 -6.26
CA THR A 629 13.88 9.07 -6.74
C THR A 629 12.55 9.45 -6.10
N GLY A 630 11.49 9.52 -6.92
CA GLY A 630 10.11 9.68 -6.44
C GLY A 630 9.54 8.43 -5.74
N ARG A 631 10.30 7.32 -5.73
CA ARG A 631 9.93 6.06 -5.07
C ARG A 631 10.95 5.70 -4.00
N ILE A 632 10.53 5.80 -2.73
CA ILE A 632 11.30 5.33 -1.58
C ILE A 632 11.17 3.81 -1.52
N MET A 633 12.30 3.13 -1.45
CA MET A 633 12.41 1.68 -1.38
C MET A 633 13.53 1.36 -0.39
N GLY A 634 13.35 0.35 0.45
CA GLY A 634 14.36 -0.14 1.39
C GLY A 634 13.69 -0.61 2.67
N THR A 635 14.43 -1.27 3.53
CA THR A 635 13.90 -1.77 4.80
C THR A 635 13.91 -0.67 5.86
N TYR A 636 12.74 -0.31 6.37
CA TYR A 636 12.60 0.74 7.39
C TYR A 636 13.40 0.43 8.65
N GLY A 637 13.84 1.49 9.30
CA GLY A 637 14.84 1.42 10.36
C GLY A 637 16.28 1.31 9.83
N TYR A 638 16.49 1.01 8.54
CA TYR A 638 17.78 1.11 7.86
C TYR A 638 17.81 2.21 6.79
N VAL A 639 16.65 2.74 6.39
CA VAL A 639 16.55 3.82 5.39
C VAL A 639 16.96 5.15 6.01
N SER A 640 17.84 5.89 5.33
CA SER A 640 18.35 7.17 5.83
C SER A 640 17.30 8.30 5.80
N PRO A 641 17.39 9.30 6.70
CA PRO A 641 16.45 10.42 6.79
C PRO A 641 16.25 11.21 5.52
N GLU A 642 17.34 11.59 4.84
CA GLU A 642 17.28 12.34 3.60
C GLU A 642 16.61 11.54 2.48
N TYR A 643 16.72 10.21 2.52
CA TYR A 643 16.07 9.35 1.57
C TYR A 643 14.56 9.28 1.84
N VAL A 644 14.15 9.13 3.09
CA VAL A 644 12.73 9.15 3.48
C VAL A 644 12.08 10.51 3.23
N LYS A 645 12.77 11.60 3.57
CA LYS A 645 12.20 12.96 3.54
C LYS A 645 12.19 13.58 2.14
N LYS A 646 13.21 13.29 1.32
CA LYS A 646 13.45 14.00 0.05
C LYS A 646 13.62 13.07 -1.16
N GLY A 647 13.61 11.76 -0.96
CA GLY A 647 13.91 10.78 -2.02
C GLY A 647 15.38 10.75 -2.45
N LEU A 648 16.28 11.38 -1.67
CA LEU A 648 17.70 11.49 -2.00
C LEU A 648 18.48 10.27 -1.50
N TYR A 649 19.27 9.64 -2.37
CA TYR A 649 20.15 8.55 -1.99
C TYR A 649 21.56 8.76 -2.53
N SER A 650 22.55 8.35 -1.73
CA SER A 650 23.98 8.48 -2.00
C SER A 650 24.75 7.35 -1.28
N THR A 651 26.08 7.33 -1.39
CA THR A 651 26.92 6.43 -0.59
C THR A 651 26.69 6.59 0.91
N LYS A 652 26.30 7.80 1.37
CA LYS A 652 25.96 8.09 2.77
C LYS A 652 24.66 7.44 3.24
N SER A 653 23.79 7.02 2.32
CA SER A 653 22.59 6.26 2.64
C SER A 653 22.96 4.85 3.11
N ASP A 654 23.88 4.17 2.41
CA ASP A 654 24.38 2.86 2.85
C ASP A 654 25.23 2.96 4.12
N VAL A 655 25.99 4.04 4.32
CA VAL A 655 26.71 4.30 5.58
C VAL A 655 25.73 4.37 6.76
N TYR A 656 24.58 5.04 6.58
CA TYR A 656 23.55 5.08 7.61
C TYR A 656 23.04 3.67 7.94
N SER A 657 22.67 2.89 6.91
CA SER A 657 22.24 1.49 7.09
C SER A 657 23.30 0.63 7.78
N PHE A 658 24.59 0.85 7.46
CA PHE A 658 25.70 0.17 8.09
C PHE A 658 25.88 0.57 9.57
N GLY A 659 25.66 1.84 9.91
CA GLY A 659 25.65 2.31 11.29
C GLY A 659 24.59 1.61 12.13
N VAL A 660 23.37 1.47 11.60
CA VAL A 660 22.30 0.68 12.24
C VAL A 660 22.76 -0.76 12.45
N LEU A 661 23.37 -1.37 11.42
CA LEU A 661 23.84 -2.74 11.47
C LEU A 661 24.94 -2.97 12.52
N ILE A 662 25.91 -2.07 12.64
CA ILE A 662 26.92 -2.10 13.72
C ILE A 662 26.23 -2.10 15.08
N LEU A 663 25.28 -1.18 15.29
CA LEU A 663 24.59 -1.07 16.58
C LEU A 663 23.81 -2.33 16.91
N GLN A 664 23.22 -3.02 15.93
CA GLN A 664 22.56 -4.30 16.15
C GLN A 664 23.55 -5.44 16.45
N ILE A 665 24.68 -5.49 15.73
CA ILE A 665 25.71 -6.52 15.93
C ILE A 665 26.25 -6.45 17.37
N ILE A 666 26.60 -5.26 17.84
CA ILE A 666 27.24 -5.11 19.16
C ILE A 666 26.25 -5.22 20.34
N SER A 667 24.94 -5.16 20.10
CA SER A 667 23.94 -5.12 21.16
C SER A 667 22.94 -6.29 21.18
N GLY A 668 22.87 -7.05 20.08
CA GLY A 668 21.83 -8.08 19.86
C GLY A 668 20.41 -7.51 19.73
N LYS A 669 20.26 -6.19 19.67
CA LYS A 669 18.95 -5.51 19.74
C LYS A 669 18.34 -5.30 18.36
N LYS A 670 17.02 -5.44 18.26
CA LYS A 670 16.25 -5.16 17.03
C LYS A 670 15.99 -3.66 16.90
N ASN A 671 16.05 -3.12 15.68
CA ASN A 671 15.70 -1.71 15.43
C ASN A 671 14.18 -1.43 15.52
N ALA A 672 13.34 -2.47 15.50
CA ALA A 672 11.87 -2.39 15.56
C ALA A 672 11.28 -2.37 16.97
N CYS A 673 12.13 -2.34 18.00
CA CYS A 673 11.72 -2.36 19.41
C CYS A 673 12.09 -1.04 20.08
N PHE A 674 11.40 -0.75 21.18
CA PHE A 674 11.74 0.36 22.07
C PHE A 674 12.54 -0.13 23.28
N TYR A 675 13.40 0.75 23.79
CA TYR A 675 14.35 0.47 24.85
C TYR A 675 14.36 1.59 25.90
N GLY A 676 15.18 1.40 26.94
CA GLY A 676 15.27 2.30 28.08
C GLY A 676 14.26 1.96 29.19
N LEU A 677 14.39 2.63 30.34
CA LEU A 677 13.60 2.35 31.53
C LEU A 677 12.08 2.48 31.31
N ASN A 678 11.67 3.33 30.37
CA ASN A 678 10.27 3.59 30.03
C ASN A 678 9.84 2.96 28.69
N GLU A 679 10.69 2.12 28.08
CA GLU A 679 10.45 1.46 26.78
C GLU A 679 9.95 2.42 25.69
N ASN A 680 10.55 3.60 25.58
CA ASN A 680 10.11 4.66 24.68
C ASN A 680 11.19 5.18 23.73
N LEU A 681 12.43 4.67 23.83
CA LEU A 681 13.55 5.09 22.98
C LEU A 681 13.74 4.12 21.83
N ILE A 682 13.86 4.62 20.60
CA ILE A 682 14.29 3.78 19.48
C ILE A 682 15.76 3.34 19.68
N LEU A 683 16.20 2.28 18.99
CA LEU A 683 17.55 1.72 19.12
C LEU A 683 18.65 2.80 19.09
N LEU A 684 18.54 3.77 18.19
CA LEU A 684 19.53 4.82 18.00
C LEU A 684 19.56 5.80 19.18
N GLU A 685 18.39 6.25 19.65
CA GLU A 685 18.26 7.13 20.82
C GLU A 685 18.80 6.44 22.08
N TYR A 686 18.48 5.15 22.26
CA TYR A 686 18.95 4.37 23.39
C TYR A 686 20.47 4.19 23.40
N ALA A 687 21.06 3.88 22.24
CA ALA A 687 22.50 3.81 22.06
C ALA A 687 23.18 5.14 22.41
N TYR A 688 22.61 6.25 21.94
CA TYR A 688 23.14 7.59 22.19
C TYR A 688 23.02 8.03 23.65
N ASP A 689 21.88 7.78 24.29
CA ASP A 689 21.67 8.14 25.70
C ASP A 689 22.64 7.39 26.63
N LEU A 690 22.85 6.09 26.39
CA LEU A 690 23.84 5.30 27.14
C LEU A 690 25.27 5.76 26.85
N TRP A 691 25.61 6.03 25.60
CA TRP A 691 26.93 6.55 25.24
C TRP A 691 27.20 7.92 25.89
N LYS A 692 26.26 8.87 25.77
CA LYS A 692 26.39 10.24 26.30
C LYS A 692 26.50 10.26 27.83
N SER A 693 25.84 9.33 28.51
CA SER A 693 25.87 9.20 29.98
C SER A 693 27.07 8.41 30.52
N GLY A 694 28.02 8.00 29.66
CA GLY A 694 29.19 7.22 30.07
C GLY A 694 28.88 5.73 30.36
N LYS A 695 27.67 5.28 30.02
CA LYS A 695 27.15 3.92 30.27
C LYS A 695 27.14 3.05 29.01
N GLY A 696 28.00 3.34 28.03
CA GLY A 696 28.01 2.67 26.73
C GLY A 696 28.15 1.14 26.81
N MET A 697 28.80 0.60 27.84
CA MET A 697 28.91 -0.85 28.04
C MET A 697 27.57 -1.52 28.35
N GLU A 698 26.60 -0.81 28.96
CA GLU A 698 25.25 -1.34 29.22
C GLU A 698 24.47 -1.59 27.92
N PHE A 699 24.89 -0.98 26.80
CA PHE A 699 24.25 -1.18 25.50
C PHE A 699 24.60 -2.54 24.88
N MET A 700 25.80 -3.05 25.18
CA MET A 700 26.40 -4.21 24.52
C MET A 700 25.68 -5.51 24.84
N ASP A 701 25.74 -6.50 23.95
CA ASP A 701 25.29 -7.85 24.26
C ASP A 701 26.28 -8.49 25.26
N PRO A 702 25.83 -9.06 26.38
CA PRO A 702 26.71 -9.70 27.36
C PRO A 702 27.54 -10.87 26.80
N SER A 703 27.11 -11.50 25.69
CA SER A 703 27.87 -12.56 25.02
C SER A 703 29.11 -12.06 24.27
N LEU A 704 29.25 -10.75 24.10
CA LEU A 704 30.41 -10.10 23.49
C LEU A 704 31.45 -9.65 24.53
N ASP A 705 31.31 -10.06 25.80
CA ASP A 705 32.25 -9.70 26.86
C ASP A 705 33.65 -10.25 26.55
N ASP A 706 34.51 -9.38 26.03
CA ASP A 706 35.94 -9.61 25.90
C ASP A 706 36.65 -8.86 27.03
N THR A 707 37.01 -9.60 28.07
CA THR A 707 37.75 -9.08 29.24
C THR A 707 39.08 -8.42 28.85
N VAL A 708 39.55 -8.58 27.60
CA VAL A 708 40.82 -8.09 27.09
C VAL A 708 40.69 -6.81 26.25
N SER A 709 39.49 -6.42 25.74
CA SER A 709 39.39 -5.29 24.79
C SER A 709 38.04 -4.53 24.78
N SER A 710 37.54 -4.12 25.95
CA SER A 710 36.35 -3.27 26.10
C SER A 710 36.40 -1.95 25.30
N CYS A 711 37.60 -1.42 25.05
CA CYS A 711 37.82 -0.20 24.26
C CYS A 711 37.34 -0.34 22.80
N LYS A 712 37.45 -1.52 22.19
CA LYS A 712 37.02 -1.74 20.80
C LYS A 712 35.50 -1.81 20.65
N LEU A 713 34.80 -2.34 21.65
CA LEU A 713 33.33 -2.34 21.71
C LEU A 713 32.78 -0.91 21.76
N ILE A 714 33.29 -0.09 22.69
CA ILE A 714 32.91 1.32 22.80
C ILE A 714 33.25 2.08 21.51
N ARG A 715 34.38 1.77 20.88
CA ARG A 715 34.75 2.33 19.59
C ARG A 715 33.74 1.99 18.50
N CYS A 716 33.29 0.73 18.41
CA CYS A 716 32.25 0.32 17.47
C CYS A 716 30.92 1.03 17.73
N LEU A 717 30.52 1.20 19.00
CA LEU A 717 29.35 2.00 19.37
C LEU A 717 29.47 3.45 18.88
N GLN A 718 30.61 4.10 19.11
CA GLN A 718 30.84 5.47 18.65
C GLN A 718 30.83 5.59 17.12
N ILE A 719 31.46 4.65 16.41
CA ILE A 719 31.44 4.60 14.94
C ILE A 719 30.01 4.39 14.43
N GLY A 720 29.25 3.47 15.03
CA GLY A 720 27.84 3.24 14.71
C GLY A 720 27.01 4.53 14.86
N LEU A 721 27.20 5.25 15.98
CA LEU A 721 26.56 6.54 16.23
C LEU A 721 26.97 7.62 15.22
N LEU A 722 28.24 7.70 14.82
CA LEU A 722 28.71 8.62 13.76
C LEU A 722 28.09 8.30 12.39
N CYS A 723 27.77 7.04 12.13
CA CYS A 723 27.16 6.62 10.87
C CYS A 723 25.65 6.95 10.81
N VAL A 724 24.94 7.01 11.94
CA VAL A 724 23.46 7.21 11.98
C VAL A 724 23.02 8.66 12.21
N GLN A 725 23.87 9.62 11.85
CA GLN A 725 23.58 11.06 12.03
C GLN A 725 22.44 11.54 11.11
N GLU A 726 21.66 12.51 11.58
CA GLU A 726 20.52 13.09 10.84
C GLU A 726 20.94 13.65 9.48
N ASN A 727 22.02 14.46 9.44
CA ASN A 727 22.54 15.01 8.19
C ASN A 727 23.57 14.06 7.56
N ALA A 728 23.42 13.79 6.25
CA ALA A 728 24.35 12.93 5.50
C ALA A 728 25.80 13.45 5.46
N THR A 729 26.00 14.76 5.56
CA THR A 729 27.33 15.40 5.61
C THR A 729 28.07 15.17 6.92
N ASP A 730 27.34 14.94 8.01
CA ASP A 730 27.92 14.66 9.33
C ASP A 730 28.40 13.20 9.45
N ARG A 731 27.93 12.31 8.56
CA ARG A 731 28.35 10.91 8.51
C ARG A 731 29.73 10.77 7.89
N PRO A 732 30.60 9.88 8.37
CA PRO A 732 31.85 9.54 7.68
C PRO A 732 31.57 8.86 6.33
N SER A 733 32.56 8.84 5.45
CA SER A 733 32.62 7.94 4.29
C SER A 733 32.96 6.51 4.74
N ILE A 734 32.65 5.50 3.92
CA ILE A 734 32.98 4.11 4.28
C ILE A 734 34.50 3.89 4.39
N LEU A 735 35.31 4.64 3.64
CA LEU A 735 36.77 4.63 3.73
C LEU A 735 37.26 5.18 5.10
N GLU A 736 36.66 6.26 5.57
CA GLU A 736 36.92 6.79 6.91
C GLU A 736 36.48 5.79 7.98
N VAL A 737 35.31 5.16 7.83
CA VAL A 737 34.83 4.11 8.75
C VAL A 737 35.81 2.94 8.81
N PHE A 738 36.30 2.46 7.66
CA PHE A 738 37.31 1.41 7.59
C PHE A 738 38.60 1.79 8.32
N SER A 739 39.08 3.03 8.12
CA SER A 739 40.26 3.55 8.81
C SER A 739 40.03 3.67 10.33
N MET A 740 38.84 4.10 10.74
CA MET A 740 38.44 4.20 12.15
C MET A 740 38.40 2.82 12.80
N LEU A 741 37.86 1.79 12.13
CA LEU A 741 37.80 0.43 12.65
C LEU A 741 39.18 -0.20 12.81
N LYS A 742 40.13 0.09 11.89
CA LYS A 742 41.51 -0.43 11.97
C LYS A 742 42.41 0.29 12.97
N SER A 743 42.19 1.59 13.19
CA SER A 743 43.02 2.37 14.11
C SER A 743 42.52 2.22 15.54
N GLU A 744 43.35 1.73 16.46
CA GLU A 744 42.98 1.57 17.87
C GLU A 744 43.13 2.88 18.68
N SER A 745 43.97 3.82 18.23
CA SER A 745 44.34 5.03 18.96
C SER A 745 43.90 6.35 18.32
N ALA A 746 43.33 6.34 17.11
CA ALA A 746 42.88 7.57 16.47
C ALA A 746 41.66 8.17 17.18
N ALA A 747 41.77 9.47 17.51
CA ALA A 747 40.68 10.25 18.09
C ALA A 747 39.48 10.29 17.15
N LEU A 748 38.29 9.93 17.68
CA LEU A 748 37.03 9.96 16.95
C LEU A 748 36.27 11.25 17.24
N LYS A 749 35.51 11.72 16.25
CA LYS A 749 34.56 12.85 16.43
C LYS A 749 33.49 12.45 17.45
N ILE A 750 32.96 13.44 18.16
CA ILE A 750 31.82 13.28 19.08
C ILE A 750 30.54 13.15 18.22
N PRO A 751 29.81 12.02 18.28
CA PRO A 751 28.50 11.88 17.65
C PRO A 751 27.52 12.96 18.15
N LYS A 752 26.72 13.52 17.24
CA LYS A 752 25.55 14.33 17.61
C LYS A 752 24.34 13.42 17.85
N ILE A 753 23.21 14.03 18.22
CA ILE A 753 21.93 13.33 18.37
C ILE A 753 21.62 12.55 17.08
N PRO A 754 21.33 11.24 17.18
CA PRO A 754 21.01 10.41 16.01
C PRO A 754 19.76 10.87 15.28
N ALA A 755 19.65 10.40 14.06
CA ALA A 755 18.48 10.68 13.24
C ALA A 755 17.16 10.21 13.86
N PHE A 756 16.06 10.89 13.49
CA PHE A 756 14.69 10.58 13.92
C PHE A 756 14.43 10.69 15.43
N SER A 757 15.31 11.35 16.18
CA SER A 757 15.12 11.64 17.60
C SER A 757 13.91 12.56 17.84
N THR A 758 13.15 12.26 18.89
CA THR A 758 11.99 13.07 19.33
C THR A 758 12.36 14.21 20.27
N LYS A 759 13.59 14.24 20.78
CA LYS A 759 14.11 15.30 21.66
C LYS A 759 14.54 16.52 20.84
N GLU A 760 14.01 17.70 21.14
CA GLU A 760 14.41 18.98 20.51
C GLU A 760 15.89 19.31 20.76
N ASN A 761 16.53 20.02 19.81
CA ASN A 761 17.94 20.47 19.83
C ASN A 761 18.21 21.53 20.92
N GLY A 762 17.97 21.19 22.19
CA GLY A 762 18.01 22.13 23.32
C GLY A 762 19.24 22.06 24.21
N ASP A 763 20.24 21.20 23.94
CA ASP A 763 21.33 21.02 24.91
C ASP A 763 22.69 20.65 24.26
N GLU A 764 23.31 21.65 23.61
CA GLU A 764 24.72 21.62 23.19
C GLU A 764 25.70 21.97 24.35
N GLY A 765 25.26 21.95 25.61
CA GLY A 765 26.03 22.50 26.73
C GLY A 765 26.99 21.56 27.49
N THR A 766 26.83 20.24 27.43
CA THR A 766 27.60 19.32 28.30
C THR A 766 28.64 18.52 27.53
N LYS A 767 29.91 18.88 27.70
CA LYS A 767 31.04 18.06 27.21
C LYS A 767 30.96 16.67 27.87
N PRO A 768 31.01 15.56 27.10
CA PRO A 768 31.11 14.24 27.68
C PRO A 768 32.45 14.12 28.43
N GLN A 769 32.40 13.80 29.72
CA GLN A 769 33.58 13.60 30.55
C GLN A 769 34.10 12.17 30.35
N PHE A 770 34.72 11.91 29.19
CA PHE A 770 35.55 10.73 29.00
C PHE A 770 37.01 11.12 29.21
N GLN A 771 37.59 10.70 30.34
CA GLN A 771 39.02 10.47 30.38
C GLN A 771 39.26 9.20 29.55
N LEU A 772 39.71 9.38 28.31
CA LEU A 772 40.34 8.31 27.58
C LEU A 772 41.63 7.99 28.34
N GLU A 773 41.59 7.05 29.28
CA GLU A 773 42.83 6.41 29.71
C GLU A 773 43.46 5.83 28.44
N ASN A 774 44.67 6.29 28.12
CA ASN A 774 45.43 5.81 26.98
C ASN A 774 45.72 4.31 27.16
N CYS A 775 44.83 3.45 26.69
CA CYS A 775 45.10 2.02 26.62
C CYS A 775 46.07 1.76 25.45
N SER A 776 47.35 1.63 25.80
CA SER A 776 48.38 1.03 24.93
C SER A 776 48.45 -0.47 25.25
N ILE A 777 48.15 -1.34 24.27
CA ILE A 777 48.14 -2.81 24.40
C ILE A 777 49.50 -3.43 24.02
N ASN A 778 50.60 -2.66 24.06
CA ASN A 778 51.93 -3.24 23.85
C ASN A 778 52.66 -3.34 25.18
N ASP A 779 52.76 -4.57 25.70
CA ASP A 779 53.61 -5.01 26.82
C ASP A 779 55.11 -4.76 26.55
N THR A 780 55.52 -3.49 26.47
CA THR A 780 56.92 -3.10 26.43
C THR A 780 57.20 -2.05 27.49
N THR A 781 57.93 -2.47 28.52
CA THR A 781 58.43 -1.63 29.61
C THR A 781 59.39 -0.57 29.07
N LEU A 782 58.97 0.70 29.12
CA LEU A 782 59.83 1.83 28.79
C LEU A 782 60.82 2.05 29.96
N SER A 783 62.03 1.53 29.81
CA SER A 783 63.12 1.79 30.75
C SER A 783 63.72 3.17 30.47
N GLN A 784 63.58 4.12 31.40
CA GLN A 784 64.22 5.43 31.32
C GLN A 784 65.73 5.27 31.52
N MET A 785 66.52 5.50 30.47
CA MET A 785 67.97 5.75 30.61
C MET A 785 68.20 7.22 30.93
N VAL A 786 68.69 7.48 32.14
CA VAL A 786 69.22 8.79 32.53
C VAL A 786 70.72 8.81 32.18
N ALA A 787 71.11 9.70 31.28
CA ALA A 787 72.52 10.02 31.07
C ALA A 787 73.01 10.96 32.19
N ARG A 788 74.19 10.68 32.74
CA ARG A 788 74.90 11.53 33.71
C ARG A 788 75.46 12.79 33.06
#